data_AF-V9IJ67-F1
#
_entry.id   AF-V9IJ67-F1
#
_cell.length_a   1.000
_cell.length_b   1.000
_cell.length_c   1.000
_cell.angle_alpha   90.00
_cell.angle_beta   90.00
_cell.angle_gamma   90.00
#
_symmetry.space_group_name_H-M   'P 1'
#
loop_
_entity.id
_entity.type
_entity.pdbx_description
1 polymer ?
#
loop_
_entity_poly.entity_id
_entity_poly.type
_entity_poly.pdbx_seq_one_letter_code
_entity_poly.pdbx_strand_id
1 'polypeptide(L)'
;MRFMTAVNFKILSIFRLRMTNVRSFCRNHQSDYKELSVHIRPQFKRIKFNDHGTFTRNIHSRRQTAAIISIRSFATKRFNDKDSPNGSNEDDIGDPASLPATVVVPEVWPHVPVIAINRNPVFPRFIKLIELSNPILMDLIRRKVKLNQPYVGIFLKKLEENEAEIVQNLDDIYSVGTFAQIHEVQDLGNRLRLVVMAHRRIKIVGQILEELPKPTHDDSISGGKPSRRSLIRKKTENKVPEQDKIQKIEEINISENKMTEGLQEKVEEKINPPTDSTAQTNTQPLLMVEVVNITHEKFRQTEEIKALTQELIKTIRDIISMNPLYRESLQQMLHQGQRVVDNPVYLSDLGAALTGADAQELQQVLEEMDILKRLRLSLALLKKEYELSKLQQKIGREVEEKVKQQHRKYILHEQLKVIKKELGLEKDDKDAIGEKYRERIREKTVPKTVMDVLEEELNKLNFLESHSSEFNVTRNYLDWLTSMPWGVTSTENLNLQQAIEILDKDHYGMEDIKKRILEFIAVSQLKGSTQGKILCFHGPPGVGKTSIAKSISRALNREYFRFSVGGMTDVAEIKGHRRTYVGAMPGKIIQCLKKTKTENPLVLIDEVDKIGKGHQGDPASALLEMLDPEQNANFLDHYLDVPVDLSKVLFHLHCECD
;
A
#
# COMPACT_ATOMS: atom_id res chain seq x y z
N MET A 1 6.40 46.64 55.58
CA MET A 1 6.02 46.00 56.86
C MET A 1 6.04 44.48 56.67
N ARG A 2 6.13 43.68 57.74
CA ARG A 2 5.87 42.23 57.69
C ARG A 2 4.36 41.96 57.65
N PHE A 3 3.96 40.89 56.98
CA PHE A 3 2.91 39.99 57.50
C PHE A 3 3.17 38.56 57.00
N MET A 4 2.78 37.57 57.80
CA MET A 4 2.85 36.15 57.47
C MET A 4 1.44 35.56 57.46
N THR A 5 1.18 34.59 56.59
CA THR A 5 0.62 33.26 56.92
C THR A 5 0.68 32.38 55.67
N ALA A 6 0.46 31.06 55.83
CA ALA A 6 0.77 30.06 54.80
C ALA A 6 -0.36 29.07 54.56
N VAL A 7 -0.42 28.49 53.35
CA VAL A 7 -1.11 27.22 53.07
C VAL A 7 -0.23 26.34 52.17
N ASN A 8 -0.30 25.03 52.43
CA ASN A 8 0.56 23.97 51.90
C ASN A 8 0.54 23.77 50.38
N PHE A 9 1.65 23.27 49.82
CA PHE A 9 1.62 22.24 48.76
C PHE A 9 2.73 21.20 49.00
N LYS A 10 2.40 19.91 48.88
CA LYS A 10 3.36 18.80 49.06
C LYS A 10 3.96 18.39 47.71
N ILE A 11 5.29 18.29 47.66
CA ILE A 11 6.02 17.61 46.58
C ILE A 11 6.27 16.16 47.00
N LEU A 12 5.99 15.21 46.11
CA LEU A 12 6.48 13.83 46.23
C LEU A 12 6.58 13.17 44.84
N SER A 13 7.76 12.64 44.53
CA SER A 13 8.09 12.01 43.25
C SER A 13 7.86 10.49 43.30
N ILE A 14 7.09 9.93 42.37
CA ILE A 14 6.89 8.47 42.25
C ILE A 14 7.06 8.02 40.80
N PHE A 15 7.85 6.96 40.59
CA PHE A 15 8.05 6.29 39.31
C PHE A 15 6.74 5.66 38.79
N ARG A 16 6.45 5.79 37.49
CA ARG A 16 5.45 4.95 36.82
C ARG A 16 6.11 3.70 36.23
N LEU A 17 5.77 2.52 36.76
CA LEU A 17 5.92 1.28 35.99
C LEU A 17 4.99 1.32 34.77
N ARG A 18 5.47 0.81 33.64
CA ARG A 18 4.75 0.81 32.36
C ARG A 18 4.15 -0.57 32.10
N MET A 19 2.96 -0.84 32.63
CA MET A 19 2.19 -2.05 32.28
C MET A 19 1.71 -1.97 30.83
N THR A 20 2.23 -2.84 29.97
CA THR A 20 1.82 -2.95 28.56
C THR A 20 0.69 -3.97 28.41
N ASN A 21 -0.55 -3.50 28.34
CA ASN A 21 -1.68 -4.34 27.95
C ASN A 21 -1.63 -4.61 26.44
N VAL A 22 -1.32 -5.84 26.04
CA VAL A 22 -1.52 -6.31 24.66
C VAL A 22 -2.96 -6.82 24.54
N ARG A 23 -3.74 -6.25 23.63
CA ARG A 23 -5.03 -6.79 23.20
C ARG A 23 -4.85 -7.50 21.86
N SER A 24 -4.95 -8.81 21.85
CA SER A 24 -5.16 -9.58 20.62
C SER A 24 -6.66 -9.58 20.25
N PHE A 25 -6.95 -9.40 18.96
CA PHE A 25 -8.27 -9.63 18.39
C PHE A 25 -8.36 -11.07 17.88
N CYS A 26 -9.41 -11.78 18.26
CA CYS A 26 -9.85 -13.03 17.60
C CYS A 26 -11.30 -12.88 17.14
N ARG A 27 -11.67 -13.56 16.05
CA ARG A 27 -13.02 -13.53 15.46
C ARG A 27 -14.01 -14.37 16.26
N ASN A 28 -15.29 -14.00 16.18
CA ASN A 28 -16.41 -14.78 16.70
C ASN A 28 -16.59 -16.11 15.95
N HIS A 29 -17.02 -17.15 16.67
CA HIS A 29 -18.09 -18.02 16.21
C HIS A 29 -18.91 -18.53 17.42
N GLN A 30 -20.18 -18.88 17.19
CA GLN A 30 -21.15 -19.27 18.23
C GLN A 30 -21.10 -20.77 18.54
N SER A 31 -21.34 -21.13 19.81
CA SER A 31 -22.56 -21.89 20.20
C SER A 31 -22.64 -22.10 21.72
N ASP A 32 -23.86 -22.15 22.26
CA ASP A 32 -24.14 -22.59 23.63
C ASP A 32 -24.09 -24.12 23.75
N TYR A 33 -23.73 -24.64 24.93
CA TYR A 33 -24.49 -25.70 25.63
C TYR A 33 -24.04 -25.78 27.11
N LYS A 34 -24.87 -26.41 27.96
CA LYS A 34 -24.66 -26.54 29.41
C LYS A 34 -24.02 -27.90 29.75
N GLU A 35 -23.10 -27.98 30.73
CA GLU A 35 -23.37 -28.49 32.09
C GLU A 35 -22.14 -28.68 32.99
N LEU A 36 -22.44 -28.79 34.29
CA LEU A 36 -21.71 -29.25 35.48
C LEU A 36 -20.61 -30.33 35.24
N SER A 37 -19.51 -30.45 36.02
CA SER A 37 -19.15 -29.87 37.34
C SER A 37 -17.68 -30.19 37.78
N VAL A 38 -17.35 -29.82 39.04
CA VAL A 38 -16.20 -30.27 39.89
C VAL A 38 -14.84 -29.52 39.76
N HIS A 39 -14.75 -28.42 40.50
CA HIS A 39 -13.69 -28.09 41.49
C HIS A 39 -12.24 -28.58 41.33
N ILE A 40 -11.29 -27.64 41.45
CA ILE A 40 -10.47 -27.43 42.68
C ILE A 40 -9.93 -25.98 42.73
N ARG A 41 -9.63 -25.46 43.93
CA ARG A 41 -9.28 -24.05 44.21
C ARG A 41 -7.77 -23.79 44.28
N PRO A 42 -7.33 -22.55 44.00
CA PRO A 42 -6.32 -21.85 44.78
C PRO A 42 -6.96 -20.72 45.63
N GLN A 43 -6.46 -20.49 46.85
CA GLN A 43 -6.96 -19.41 47.73
C GLN A 43 -6.13 -18.13 47.58
N PHE A 44 -6.79 -16.99 47.33
CA PHE A 44 -6.20 -15.66 47.53
C PHE A 44 -6.61 -15.11 48.91
N LYS A 45 -5.63 -14.80 49.76
CA LYS A 45 -5.88 -14.06 51.01
C LYS A 45 -6.01 -12.56 50.71
N ARG A 46 -7.20 -12.01 50.94
CA ARG A 46 -7.41 -10.55 51.09
C ARG A 46 -6.71 -10.07 52.36
N ILE A 47 -5.98 -8.95 52.26
CA ILE A 47 -5.56 -8.15 53.41
C ILE A 47 -6.22 -6.76 53.26
N LYS A 48 -6.81 -6.25 54.34
CA LYS A 48 -7.31 -4.87 54.44
C LYS A 48 -6.24 -4.02 55.14
N PHE A 49 -6.12 -2.75 54.76
CA PHE A 49 -5.43 -1.74 55.56
C PHE A 49 -6.36 -1.23 56.69
N ASN A 50 -5.75 -0.71 57.75
CA ASN A 50 -6.32 0.23 58.71
C ASN A 50 -5.17 1.02 59.39
N ASP A 51 -5.49 2.10 60.09
CA ASP A 51 -4.55 3.21 60.36
C ASP A 51 -3.67 3.14 61.64
N HIS A 52 -2.72 4.08 61.69
CA HIS A 52 -1.94 4.57 62.83
C HIS A 52 -0.74 3.72 63.34
N GLY A 53 0.36 4.41 63.69
CA GLY A 53 1.56 3.83 64.31
C GLY A 53 2.86 4.47 63.81
N THR A 54 3.81 4.79 64.72
CA THR A 54 5.04 5.57 64.40
C THR A 54 6.32 4.92 64.93
N PHE A 55 7.43 5.07 64.18
CA PHE A 55 8.84 4.93 64.61
C PHE A 55 9.28 3.54 65.16
N THR A 56 10.26 2.82 64.57
CA THR A 56 11.71 3.12 64.73
C THR A 56 12.63 2.25 63.83
N ARG A 57 13.91 2.67 63.74
CA ARG A 57 15.21 1.93 63.63
C ARG A 57 15.19 0.38 63.81
N ASN A 58 16.13 -0.43 63.30
CA ASN A 58 17.33 -0.21 62.44
C ASN A 58 17.91 -1.54 61.88
N ILE A 59 18.70 -1.45 60.81
CA ILE A 59 19.94 -2.22 60.48
C ILE A 59 19.97 -3.72 60.83
N HIS A 60 20.03 -4.60 59.81
CA HIS A 60 21.25 -5.41 59.57
C HIS A 60 21.37 -5.93 58.14
N SER A 61 22.61 -6.20 57.73
CA SER A 61 22.98 -6.62 56.38
C SER A 61 23.34 -8.11 56.33
N ARG A 62 23.04 -8.75 55.18
CA ARG A 62 23.90 -9.81 54.64
C ARG A 62 23.68 -9.97 53.13
N ARG A 63 24.73 -9.73 52.35
CA ARG A 63 24.87 -10.33 51.02
C ARG A 63 25.31 -11.79 51.22
N GLN A 64 24.71 -12.72 50.51
CA GLN A 64 25.36 -13.97 50.15
C GLN A 64 25.15 -14.25 48.66
N THR A 65 26.24 -14.55 47.97
CA THR A 65 26.27 -14.97 46.57
C THR A 65 25.98 -16.47 46.50
N ALA A 66 24.98 -16.86 45.70
CA ALA A 66 24.73 -18.26 45.38
C ALA A 66 25.33 -18.58 44.00
N ALA A 67 26.30 -19.50 43.95
CA ALA A 67 26.76 -20.07 42.69
C ALA A 67 25.77 -21.15 42.22
N ILE A 68 25.32 -21.08 40.97
CA ILE A 68 24.38 -22.05 40.42
C ILE A 68 25.16 -23.23 39.85
N ILE A 69 25.21 -24.32 40.62
CA ILE A 69 25.68 -25.63 40.15
C ILE A 69 24.51 -26.33 39.44
N SER A 70 24.65 -26.60 38.14
CA SER A 70 23.64 -27.34 37.39
C SER A 70 23.82 -28.85 37.59
N ILE A 71 22.91 -29.47 38.32
CA ILE A 71 22.80 -30.93 38.40
C ILE A 71 21.80 -31.38 37.33
N ARG A 72 22.23 -32.24 36.40
CA ARG A 72 21.33 -32.85 35.41
C ARG A 72 20.80 -34.19 35.92
N SER A 73 19.48 -34.32 35.99
CA SER A 73 18.80 -35.57 36.32
C SER A 73 18.62 -36.44 35.06
N PHE A 74 19.02 -37.71 35.13
CA PHE A 74 18.65 -38.72 34.12
C PHE A 74 17.39 -39.47 34.58
N ALA A 75 16.51 -39.83 33.65
CA ALA A 75 15.32 -40.62 33.92
C ALA A 75 15.22 -41.80 32.93
N THR A 76 15.27 -43.02 33.44
CA THR A 76 15.13 -44.26 32.67
C THR A 76 13.69 -44.75 32.75
N LYS A 77 13.01 -44.93 31.60
CA LYS A 77 11.69 -45.59 31.57
C LYS A 77 11.83 -47.08 31.93
N ARG A 78 10.89 -47.60 32.72
CA ARG A 78 10.61 -49.03 32.89
C ARG A 78 9.34 -49.42 32.12
N PHE A 79 9.09 -50.72 32.03
CA PHE A 79 8.17 -51.37 31.09
C PHE A 79 6.99 -52.08 31.80
N ASN A 80 6.06 -52.65 31.02
CA ASN A 80 4.89 -53.48 31.39
C ASN A 80 3.67 -52.74 32.01
N ASP A 81 2.40 -53.08 31.73
CA ASP A 81 1.80 -53.98 30.71
C ASP A 81 0.28 -53.73 30.56
N LYS A 82 -0.25 -53.87 29.34
CA LYS A 82 -1.49 -54.61 28.92
C LYS A 82 -2.08 -54.12 27.57
N ASP A 83 -2.88 -54.98 26.96
CA ASP A 83 -3.09 -55.05 25.50
C ASP A 83 -4.14 -54.13 24.84
N SER A 84 -3.96 -54.07 23.51
CA SER A 84 -4.59 -53.36 22.38
C SER A 84 -6.10 -53.65 22.13
N PRO A 85 -6.75 -53.19 21.01
CA PRO A 85 -6.29 -52.31 19.92
C PRO A 85 -7.27 -51.22 19.40
N ASN A 86 -6.73 -50.19 18.72
CA ASN A 86 -7.13 -49.68 17.38
C ASN A 86 -6.85 -48.18 17.20
N GLY A 87 -6.42 -47.76 15.99
CA GLY A 87 -6.50 -46.36 15.54
C GLY A 87 -5.29 -45.84 14.76
N SER A 88 -5.43 -45.73 13.44
CA SER A 88 -4.78 -44.79 12.49
C SER A 88 -3.34 -44.30 12.71
N ASN A 89 -2.52 -44.51 11.68
CA ASN A 89 -1.22 -43.88 11.41
C ASN A 89 -1.21 -42.34 11.61
N GLU A 90 -0.14 -41.82 12.19
CA GLU A 90 0.40 -40.46 11.97
C GLU A 90 1.93 -40.57 11.81
N ASP A 91 2.56 -39.63 11.10
CA ASP A 91 3.90 -39.81 10.53
C ASP A 91 5.08 -39.48 11.47
N ASP A 92 6.23 -40.12 11.22
CA ASP A 92 7.49 -39.91 11.96
C ASP A 92 8.05 -38.48 11.73
N ILE A 93 8.15 -37.69 12.81
CA ILE A 93 8.90 -36.42 12.83
C ILE A 93 10.22 -36.64 13.57
N GLY A 94 11.32 -36.69 12.82
CA GLY A 94 12.65 -36.98 13.36
C GLY A 94 13.25 -35.85 14.21
N ASP A 95 13.95 -36.23 15.29
CA ASP A 95 14.67 -35.32 16.18
C ASP A 95 15.77 -34.50 15.46
N PRO A 96 16.02 -33.24 15.86
CA PRO A 96 17.12 -32.44 15.34
C PRO A 96 18.47 -33.01 15.80
N ALA A 97 19.32 -33.38 14.85
CA ALA A 97 20.59 -34.06 15.11
C ALA A 97 21.61 -33.16 15.84
N SER A 98 21.72 -33.33 17.16
CA SER A 98 22.71 -32.62 17.98
C SER A 98 24.14 -33.06 17.63
N LEU A 99 24.98 -32.11 17.21
CA LEU A 99 26.38 -32.38 16.87
C LEU A 99 27.22 -32.74 18.12
N PRO A 100 28.22 -33.64 18.01
CA PRO A 100 29.06 -34.04 19.12
C PRO A 100 30.04 -32.92 19.58
N ALA A 101 30.67 -33.14 20.73
CA ALA A 101 31.50 -32.15 21.42
C ALA A 101 32.69 -31.64 20.59
N THR A 102 33.17 -30.43 20.94
CA THR A 102 34.13 -29.63 20.18
C THR A 102 35.44 -30.36 19.86
N VAL A 103 35.54 -30.88 18.64
CA VAL A 103 36.80 -31.29 18.02
C VAL A 103 37.69 -30.06 17.82
N VAL A 104 38.98 -30.18 18.15
CA VAL A 104 39.97 -29.12 17.88
C VAL A 104 40.13 -28.97 16.36
N VAL A 105 39.92 -27.77 15.85
CA VAL A 105 39.89 -27.50 14.41
C VAL A 105 41.26 -27.76 13.78
N PRO A 106 41.38 -28.67 12.78
CA PRO A 106 42.67 -29.02 12.19
C PRO A 106 43.39 -27.82 11.56
N GLU A 107 44.69 -27.68 11.82
CA GLU A 107 45.52 -26.63 11.23
C GLU A 107 45.62 -26.76 9.70
N VAL A 108 45.65 -27.99 9.18
CA VAL A 108 45.61 -28.29 7.74
C VAL A 108 44.37 -29.12 7.44
N TRP A 109 43.56 -28.65 6.49
CA TRP A 109 42.40 -29.38 5.98
C TRP A 109 42.19 -28.97 4.51
N PRO A 110 42.75 -29.72 3.55
CA PRO A 110 42.90 -29.24 2.18
C PRO A 110 41.65 -29.40 1.33
N HIS A 111 40.66 -30.21 1.72
CA HIS A 111 39.49 -30.52 0.88
C HIS A 111 38.20 -30.07 1.56
N VAL A 112 37.51 -29.08 0.99
CA VAL A 112 36.28 -28.51 1.56
C VAL A 112 35.15 -28.42 0.55
N PRO A 113 33.88 -28.58 1.00
CA PRO A 113 32.71 -28.16 0.23
C PRO A 113 32.73 -26.65 -0.02
N VAL A 114 32.27 -26.22 -1.19
CA VAL A 114 32.10 -24.79 -1.51
C VAL A 114 30.71 -24.31 -1.09
N ILE A 115 30.67 -23.16 -0.41
CA ILE A 115 29.46 -22.35 -0.25
C ILE A 115 29.73 -20.98 -0.88
N ALA A 116 29.03 -20.67 -1.98
CA ALA A 116 29.17 -19.41 -2.70
C ALA A 116 28.16 -18.37 -2.20
N ILE A 117 28.62 -17.16 -1.88
CA ILE A 117 27.81 -16.05 -1.36
C ILE A 117 27.86 -14.85 -2.31
N ASN A 118 26.74 -14.14 -2.50
CA ASN A 118 26.64 -13.03 -3.45
C ASN A 118 27.12 -11.67 -2.89
N ARG A 119 26.80 -11.34 -1.63
CA ARG A 119 26.98 -9.97 -1.06
C ARG A 119 28.18 -9.86 -0.12
N ASN A 120 27.98 -10.04 1.18
CA ASN A 120 29.04 -9.79 2.16
C ASN A 120 29.94 -11.03 2.34
N PRO A 121 31.26 -10.97 2.07
CA PRO A 121 32.19 -12.04 2.38
C PRO A 121 32.27 -12.28 3.90
N VAL A 122 32.79 -13.44 4.32
CA VAL A 122 32.82 -13.83 5.74
C VAL A 122 34.23 -13.67 6.28
N PHE A 123 34.43 -12.74 7.19
CA PHE A 123 35.73 -12.52 7.82
C PHE A 123 36.04 -13.57 8.91
N PRO A 124 37.32 -13.92 9.14
CA PRO A 124 37.72 -14.81 10.22
C PRO A 124 37.16 -14.40 11.59
N ARG A 125 36.79 -15.40 12.41
CA ARG A 125 36.18 -15.29 13.75
C ARG A 125 34.76 -14.70 13.79
N PHE A 126 34.11 -14.46 12.66
CA PHE A 126 32.68 -14.14 12.63
C PHE A 126 31.82 -15.41 12.60
N ILE A 127 30.67 -15.35 13.27
CA ILE A 127 29.60 -16.33 13.13
C ILE A 127 28.61 -15.77 12.10
N LYS A 128 28.24 -16.59 11.11
CA LYS A 128 27.24 -16.23 10.09
C LYS A 128 26.19 -17.32 9.96
N LEU A 129 24.93 -16.90 9.87
CA LEU A 129 23.81 -17.75 9.49
C LEU A 129 23.75 -17.79 7.95
N ILE A 130 23.69 -19.01 7.41
CA ILE A 130 23.57 -19.27 5.96
C ILE A 130 22.34 -20.15 5.76
N GLU A 131 21.52 -19.83 4.76
CA GLU A 131 20.45 -20.73 4.28
C GLU A 131 20.86 -21.30 2.93
N LEU A 132 20.62 -22.60 2.74
CA LEU A 132 20.81 -23.32 1.49
C LEU A 132 19.49 -23.98 1.08
N SER A 133 19.25 -24.05 -0.22
CA SER A 133 18.03 -24.53 -0.87
C SER A 133 18.32 -25.61 -1.91
N ASN A 134 19.56 -25.73 -2.40
CA ASN A 134 19.92 -26.69 -3.42
C ASN A 134 20.08 -28.12 -2.84
N PRO A 135 19.31 -29.13 -3.32
CA PRO A 135 19.32 -30.47 -2.73
C PRO A 135 20.68 -31.16 -2.79
N ILE A 136 21.45 -30.97 -3.88
CA ILE A 136 22.76 -31.61 -4.06
C ILE A 136 23.75 -31.12 -3.00
N LEU A 137 23.74 -29.81 -2.71
CA LEU A 137 24.59 -29.20 -1.70
C LEU A 137 24.11 -29.51 -0.28
N MET A 138 22.79 -29.52 -0.05
CA MET A 138 22.19 -29.94 1.23
C MET A 138 22.58 -31.38 1.57
N ASP A 139 22.46 -32.32 0.63
CA ASP A 139 22.79 -33.74 0.87
C ASP A 139 24.29 -33.99 0.98
N LEU A 140 25.13 -33.24 0.27
CA LEU A 140 26.58 -33.24 0.49
C LEU A 140 26.91 -32.79 1.92
N ILE A 141 26.33 -31.68 2.40
CA ILE A 141 26.58 -31.17 3.76
C ILE A 141 26.01 -32.13 4.81
N ARG A 142 24.79 -32.66 4.63
CA ARG A 142 24.21 -33.73 5.47
C ARG A 142 25.17 -34.94 5.55
N ARG A 143 25.79 -35.36 4.44
CA ARG A 143 26.81 -36.44 4.43
C ARG A 143 28.08 -36.06 5.21
N LYS A 144 28.72 -34.92 4.92
CA LYS A 144 29.96 -34.51 5.61
C LYS A 144 29.74 -34.30 7.12
N VAL A 145 28.59 -33.75 7.52
CA VAL A 145 28.19 -33.59 8.93
C VAL A 145 27.99 -34.95 9.61
N LYS A 146 27.26 -35.90 8.98
CA LYS A 146 27.12 -37.29 9.49
C LYS A 146 28.46 -38.02 9.62
N LEU A 147 29.46 -37.67 8.82
CA LEU A 147 30.83 -38.18 8.87
C LEU A 147 31.72 -37.46 9.92
N ASN A 148 31.17 -36.59 10.76
CA ASN A 148 31.90 -35.73 11.71
C ASN A 148 32.96 -34.82 11.05
N GLN A 149 32.69 -34.37 9.81
CA GLN A 149 33.50 -33.40 9.06
C GLN A 149 32.71 -32.08 8.84
N PRO A 150 32.38 -31.31 9.90
CA PRO A 150 31.56 -30.10 9.79
C PRO A 150 32.36 -28.89 9.30
N TYR A 151 33.12 -29.02 8.21
CA TYR A 151 34.01 -27.99 7.67
C TYR A 151 33.61 -27.60 6.24
N VAL A 152 33.61 -26.30 5.96
CA VAL A 152 33.21 -25.71 4.67
C VAL A 152 34.12 -24.54 4.28
N GLY A 153 34.31 -24.34 2.97
CA GLY A 153 34.96 -23.17 2.41
C GLY A 153 33.92 -22.18 1.91
N ILE A 154 33.88 -20.98 2.48
CA ILE A 154 32.93 -19.94 2.09
C ILE A 154 33.66 -18.95 1.16
N PHE A 155 33.13 -18.77 -0.05
CA PHE A 155 33.70 -17.92 -1.09
C PHE A 155 32.69 -16.90 -1.59
N LEU A 156 33.18 -15.75 -2.05
CA LEU A 156 32.37 -14.69 -2.65
C LEU A 156 32.26 -14.90 -4.16
N LYS A 157 31.08 -14.65 -4.75
CA LYS A 157 30.88 -14.60 -6.22
C LYS A 157 31.39 -13.28 -6.80
N LYS A 158 31.86 -13.30 -8.06
CA LYS A 158 32.22 -12.08 -8.79
C LYS A 158 30.99 -11.33 -9.34
N LEU A 159 29.90 -12.06 -9.63
CA LEU A 159 28.64 -11.52 -10.14
C LEU A 159 27.57 -11.61 -9.04
N GLU A 160 27.06 -10.46 -8.60
CA GLU A 160 26.05 -10.40 -7.52
C GLU A 160 24.66 -10.87 -7.95
N GLU A 161 24.34 -10.75 -9.25
CA GLU A 161 23.04 -11.09 -9.84
C GLU A 161 22.76 -12.60 -9.93
N ASN A 162 23.81 -13.44 -9.89
CA ASN A 162 23.66 -14.88 -10.02
C ASN A 162 23.22 -15.52 -8.68
N GLU A 163 21.92 -15.71 -8.47
CA GLU A 163 21.38 -16.32 -7.24
C GLU A 163 21.71 -17.82 -7.07
N ALA A 164 22.22 -18.53 -8.09
CA ALA A 164 22.46 -19.97 -8.01
C ALA A 164 23.48 -20.35 -6.94
N GLU A 165 23.09 -21.15 -5.94
CA GLU A 165 23.95 -21.58 -4.83
C GLU A 165 25.13 -22.46 -5.29
N ILE A 166 24.93 -23.22 -6.38
CA ILE A 166 25.97 -24.02 -7.03
C ILE A 166 26.67 -23.20 -8.12
N VAL A 167 27.99 -23.23 -8.07
CA VAL A 167 28.90 -22.64 -9.06
C VAL A 167 29.20 -23.68 -10.15
N GLN A 168 29.42 -23.23 -11.39
CA GLN A 168 29.80 -24.11 -12.50
C GLN A 168 31.30 -24.00 -12.80
N ASN A 169 31.86 -22.79 -12.80
CA ASN A 169 33.27 -22.54 -13.11
C ASN A 169 34.01 -21.91 -11.94
N LEU A 170 35.30 -22.24 -11.77
CA LEU A 170 36.18 -21.57 -10.79
C LEU A 170 36.23 -20.04 -10.99
N ASP A 171 36.02 -19.57 -12.22
CA ASP A 171 36.02 -18.15 -12.55
C ASP A 171 34.80 -17.36 -12.04
N ASP A 172 33.71 -18.02 -11.64
CA ASP A 172 32.51 -17.34 -11.12
C ASP A 172 32.72 -16.77 -9.69
N ILE A 173 33.76 -17.25 -9.00
CA ILE A 173 34.08 -16.93 -7.60
C ILE A 173 35.47 -16.30 -7.44
N TYR A 174 35.65 -15.58 -6.33
CA TYR A 174 36.97 -15.09 -5.92
C TYR A 174 37.83 -16.25 -5.39
N SER A 175 39.11 -16.26 -5.76
CA SER A 175 40.03 -17.34 -5.39
C SER A 175 40.33 -17.40 -3.89
N VAL A 176 40.06 -16.32 -3.15
CA VAL A 176 40.24 -16.20 -1.71
C VAL A 176 38.89 -16.19 -1.01
N GLY A 177 38.78 -17.00 0.03
CA GLY A 177 37.63 -17.08 0.91
C GLY A 177 38.03 -17.47 2.32
N THR A 178 37.09 -18.05 3.07
CA THR A 178 37.26 -18.30 4.49
C THR A 178 36.83 -19.73 4.86
N PHE A 179 37.75 -20.44 5.52
CA PHE A 179 37.50 -21.74 6.13
C PHE A 179 36.62 -21.55 7.37
N ALA A 180 35.52 -22.28 7.43
CA ALA A 180 34.53 -22.14 8.48
C ALA A 180 34.00 -23.51 8.96
N GLN A 181 33.59 -23.54 10.23
CA GLN A 181 33.08 -24.73 10.91
C GLN A 181 31.58 -24.59 11.13
N ILE A 182 30.81 -25.60 10.77
CA ILE A 182 29.37 -25.67 11.06
C ILE A 182 29.21 -26.00 12.54
N HIS A 183 28.59 -25.09 13.31
CA HIS A 183 28.28 -25.26 14.73
C HIS A 183 26.87 -25.80 14.97
N GLU A 184 25.92 -25.48 14.09
CA GLU A 184 24.54 -25.92 14.18
C GLU A 184 23.95 -26.13 12.78
N VAL A 185 23.09 -27.14 12.65
CA VAL A 185 22.33 -27.46 11.44
C VAL A 185 20.86 -27.55 11.80
N GLN A 186 20.04 -26.70 11.19
CA GLN A 186 18.58 -26.75 11.28
C GLN A 186 18.03 -27.19 9.93
N ASP A 187 17.49 -28.40 9.88
CA ASP A 187 16.89 -28.96 8.67
C ASP A 187 15.41 -28.59 8.61
N LEU A 188 15.00 -27.95 7.51
CA LEU A 188 13.63 -27.52 7.21
C LEU A 188 13.07 -28.28 6.00
N GLY A 189 13.66 -29.44 5.68
CA GLY A 189 13.31 -30.30 4.54
C GLY A 189 13.78 -29.71 3.22
N ASN A 190 13.08 -28.68 2.75
CA ASN A 190 13.34 -27.97 1.50
C ASN A 190 14.43 -26.89 1.61
N ARG A 191 14.91 -26.60 2.83
CA ARG A 191 16.06 -25.73 3.10
C ARG A 191 16.87 -26.25 4.27
N LEU A 192 18.17 -25.99 4.24
CA LEU A 192 19.12 -26.29 5.31
C LEU A 192 19.71 -24.98 5.83
N ARG A 193 19.40 -24.64 7.08
CA ARG A 193 19.95 -23.45 7.75
C ARG A 193 21.16 -23.86 8.58
N LEU A 194 22.28 -23.18 8.36
CA LEU A 194 23.57 -23.46 8.98
C LEU A 194 24.02 -22.26 9.82
N VAL A 195 24.45 -22.52 11.06
CA VAL A 195 25.21 -21.56 11.86
C VAL A 195 26.68 -21.91 11.74
N VAL A 196 27.47 -21.04 11.10
CA VAL A 196 28.85 -21.33 10.72
C VAL A 196 29.80 -20.31 11.34
N MET A 197 30.86 -20.78 12.01
CA MET A 197 31.92 -19.92 12.56
C MET A 197 33.15 -19.94 11.65
N ALA A 198 33.53 -18.78 11.13
CA ALA A 198 34.73 -18.58 10.36
C ALA A 198 36.00 -18.68 11.23
N HIS A 199 37.05 -19.33 10.73
CA HIS A 199 38.31 -19.53 11.46
C HIS A 199 39.52 -18.85 10.82
N ARG A 200 39.75 -19.05 9.52
CA ARG A 200 40.94 -18.55 8.80
C ARG A 200 40.70 -18.34 7.30
N ARG A 201 41.53 -17.50 6.68
CA ARG A 201 41.51 -17.26 5.23
C ARG A 201 42.11 -18.45 4.47
N ILE A 202 41.55 -18.77 3.31
CA ILE A 202 41.98 -19.87 2.42
C ILE A 202 41.97 -19.42 0.96
N LYS A 203 42.88 -19.98 0.15
CA LYS A 203 42.91 -19.81 -1.30
C LYS A 203 42.59 -21.14 -1.99
N ILE A 204 41.78 -21.11 -3.04
CA ILE A 204 41.55 -22.26 -3.93
C ILE A 204 42.81 -22.52 -4.76
N VAL A 205 43.19 -23.79 -4.87
CA VAL A 205 44.32 -24.27 -5.70
C VAL A 205 43.83 -25.20 -6.82
N GLY A 206 42.73 -25.94 -6.61
CA GLY A 206 42.13 -26.80 -7.63
C GLY A 206 40.68 -27.16 -7.32
N GLN A 207 39.98 -27.71 -8.33
CA GLN A 207 38.64 -28.30 -8.19
C GLN A 207 38.75 -29.82 -8.06
N ILE A 208 37.90 -30.43 -7.23
CA ILE A 208 37.79 -31.88 -7.09
C ILE A 208 36.41 -32.31 -7.57
N LEU A 209 36.38 -33.27 -8.50
CA LEU A 209 35.15 -33.90 -8.96
C LEU A 209 34.81 -35.07 -8.02
N GLU A 210 33.77 -34.92 -7.20
CA GLU A 210 33.20 -36.01 -6.40
C GLU A 210 32.09 -36.67 -7.22
N GLU A 211 32.28 -37.93 -7.64
CA GLU A 211 31.24 -38.67 -8.37
C GLU A 211 29.98 -38.81 -7.51
N LEU A 212 28.85 -38.33 -8.04
CA LEU A 212 27.55 -38.50 -7.38
C LEU A 212 27.18 -39.99 -7.36
N PRO A 213 26.83 -40.57 -6.19
CA PRO A 213 26.41 -41.97 -6.13
C PRO A 213 25.12 -42.15 -6.92
N LYS A 214 25.14 -43.09 -7.88
CA LYS A 214 23.93 -43.47 -8.62
C LYS A 214 22.91 -44.07 -7.65
N PRO A 215 21.61 -43.73 -7.75
CA PRO A 215 20.59 -44.39 -6.94
C PRO A 215 20.55 -45.88 -7.29
N THR A 216 20.64 -46.74 -6.28
CA THR A 216 20.56 -48.19 -6.42
C THR A 216 19.11 -48.60 -6.70
N HIS A 217 18.82 -49.00 -7.92
CA HIS A 217 17.65 -49.82 -8.23
C HIS A 217 17.89 -51.24 -7.70
N ASP A 218 17.32 -51.56 -6.53
CA ASP A 218 17.28 -52.92 -6.01
C ASP A 218 16.22 -53.74 -6.76
N ASP A 219 16.67 -54.56 -7.72
CA ASP A 219 15.80 -55.41 -8.53
C ASP A 219 16.42 -56.80 -8.74
N SER A 220 16.33 -57.70 -7.75
CA SER A 220 16.43 -59.18 -7.87
C SER A 220 16.44 -59.90 -6.51
N ILE A 221 16.03 -61.17 -6.33
CA ILE A 221 15.14 -62.07 -7.10
C ILE A 221 14.59 -63.16 -6.14
N SER A 222 13.33 -63.59 -6.32
CA SER A 222 12.64 -64.83 -5.85
C SER A 222 12.95 -65.47 -4.47
N GLY A 223 11.90 -65.74 -3.68
CA GLY A 223 12.00 -66.57 -2.46
C GLY A 223 10.68 -67.16 -1.92
N GLY A 224 9.74 -67.62 -2.77
CA GLY A 224 8.37 -67.98 -2.35
C GLY A 224 8.00 -69.47 -2.39
N LYS A 225 7.29 -69.95 -1.35
CA LYS A 225 6.36 -71.13 -1.29
C LYS A 225 5.87 -71.38 0.17
N PRO A 226 4.72 -72.06 0.44
CA PRO A 226 3.39 -71.81 -0.14
C PRO A 226 2.17 -72.06 0.82
N SER A 227 0.99 -71.51 0.45
CA SER A 227 -0.37 -72.13 0.60
C SER A 227 -0.94 -72.57 1.98
N ARG A 228 -2.09 -71.98 2.35
CA ARG A 228 -3.43 -72.64 2.51
C ARG A 228 -4.54 -71.56 2.47
N ARG A 229 -5.55 -71.64 1.59
CA ARG A 229 -6.87 -72.33 1.71
C ARG A 229 -7.68 -71.88 2.95
N SER A 230 -8.97 -71.54 2.88
CA SER A 230 -10.01 -71.53 1.81
C SER A 230 -11.21 -70.65 2.25
N LEU A 231 -12.15 -70.17 1.42
CA LEU A 231 -13.30 -70.87 0.79
C LEU A 231 -13.94 -69.93 -0.27
N ILE A 232 -14.04 -70.31 -1.57
CA ILE A 232 -15.13 -71.03 -2.28
C ILE A 232 -16.29 -70.16 -2.83
N ARG A 233 -16.33 -70.07 -4.19
CA ARG A 233 -17.47 -69.79 -5.11
C ARG A 233 -18.12 -68.38 -5.05
N LYS A 234 -18.68 -67.83 -6.15
CA LYS A 234 -19.09 -68.43 -7.45
C LYS A 234 -19.15 -67.37 -8.59
N LYS A 235 -18.59 -67.67 -9.78
CA LYS A 235 -19.04 -67.32 -11.17
C LYS A 235 -19.34 -65.83 -11.56
N THR A 236 -19.15 -65.35 -12.80
CA THR A 236 -18.85 -65.97 -14.13
C THR A 236 -17.93 -65.04 -14.97
N GLU A 237 -17.49 -65.46 -16.16
CA GLU A 237 -16.47 -64.79 -17.00
C GLU A 237 -16.87 -63.49 -17.73
N ASN A 238 -15.85 -62.71 -18.12
CA ASN A 238 -15.90 -61.52 -19.01
C ASN A 238 -15.32 -61.82 -20.40
N LYS A 239 -15.88 -61.20 -21.46
CA LYS A 239 -15.14 -60.55 -22.57
C LYS A 239 -16.07 -59.94 -23.65
N VAL A 240 -15.87 -58.66 -23.99
CA VAL A 240 -16.04 -57.99 -25.32
C VAL A 240 -15.60 -56.50 -25.17
N PRO A 241 -15.16 -55.77 -26.22
CA PRO A 241 -14.34 -54.55 -26.05
C PRO A 241 -14.94 -53.23 -26.64
N GLU A 242 -14.10 -52.18 -26.64
CA GLU A 242 -14.13 -50.92 -27.42
C GLU A 242 -14.88 -49.66 -26.90
N GLN A 243 -14.79 -48.56 -27.68
CA GLN A 243 -14.71 -47.14 -27.25
C GLN A 243 -15.73 -46.20 -27.96
N ASP A 244 -15.88 -44.96 -27.48
CA ASP A 244 -16.15 -43.71 -28.26
C ASP A 244 -15.46 -42.50 -27.55
N LYS A 245 -14.94 -41.41 -28.14
CA LYS A 245 -15.03 -40.70 -29.45
C LYS A 245 -16.16 -39.63 -29.55
N ILE A 246 -16.01 -38.42 -30.11
CA ILE A 246 -14.83 -37.64 -30.59
C ILE A 246 -14.61 -36.40 -29.67
N GLN A 247 -14.32 -35.11 -29.98
CA GLN A 247 -14.07 -34.19 -31.13
C GLN A 247 -12.92 -33.22 -30.70
N LYS A 248 -12.10 -32.52 -31.51
CA LYS A 248 -11.98 -32.19 -32.96
C LYS A 248 -12.69 -30.91 -33.47
N ILE A 249 -12.10 -29.74 -33.14
CA ILE A 249 -12.05 -28.46 -33.90
C ILE A 249 -10.64 -27.86 -33.62
N GLU A 250 -9.79 -27.27 -34.47
CA GLU A 250 -9.51 -27.18 -35.93
C GLU A 250 -8.77 -25.82 -36.17
N GLU A 251 -7.92 -25.53 -37.17
CA GLU A 251 -6.99 -26.32 -38.03
C GLU A 251 -5.97 -25.37 -38.78
N ILE A 252 -4.74 -25.87 -39.06
CA ILE A 252 -3.81 -25.65 -40.22
C ILE A 252 -3.40 -24.22 -40.73
N ASN A 253 -2.09 -24.01 -41.03
CA ASN A 253 -1.43 -23.30 -42.19
C ASN A 253 -0.11 -22.56 -41.80
N ILE A 254 0.85 -22.18 -42.69
CA ILE A 254 1.58 -22.89 -43.79
C ILE A 254 2.88 -22.09 -44.22
N SER A 255 3.90 -22.77 -44.81
CA SER A 255 5.01 -22.31 -45.71
C SER A 255 6.07 -21.20 -45.38
N GLU A 256 7.35 -21.57 -45.62
CA GLU A 256 8.41 -20.92 -46.48
C GLU A 256 9.32 -19.71 -46.11
N ASN A 257 10.63 -20.01 -45.98
CA ASN A 257 11.81 -19.56 -46.77
C ASN A 257 12.11 -18.07 -47.15
N LYS A 258 13.22 -17.58 -46.57
CA LYS A 258 14.47 -17.02 -47.21
C LYS A 258 14.54 -15.65 -47.93
N MET A 259 15.72 -15.02 -47.75
CA MET A 259 16.41 -13.98 -48.56
C MET A 259 15.81 -12.54 -48.47
N THR A 260 16.59 -11.44 -48.51
CA THR A 260 18.06 -11.21 -48.63
C THR A 260 18.46 -9.87 -47.99
N GLU A 261 19.74 -9.73 -47.61
CA GLU A 261 20.61 -8.51 -47.59
C GLU A 261 20.08 -7.14 -47.07
N GLY A 262 20.90 -6.29 -46.41
CA GLY A 262 22.29 -6.46 -45.96
C GLY A 262 23.05 -5.11 -45.94
N LEU A 263 23.94 -4.92 -44.95
CA LEU A 263 25.08 -3.99 -45.01
C LEU A 263 26.08 -4.33 -43.90
N GLN A 264 27.38 -4.18 -44.18
CA GLN A 264 28.52 -4.61 -43.36
C GLN A 264 29.60 -3.53 -43.36
N GLU A 265 30.52 -3.58 -42.38
CA GLU A 265 31.97 -3.47 -42.58
C GLU A 265 32.66 -4.00 -41.30
N LYS A 266 33.38 -5.14 -41.37
CA LYS A 266 34.84 -5.31 -41.63
C LYS A 266 35.71 -4.82 -40.45
N VAL A 267 36.81 -5.46 -40.05
CA VAL A 267 37.88 -6.23 -40.77
C VAL A 267 38.16 -7.52 -39.94
N GLU A 268 38.19 -8.76 -40.46
CA GLU A 268 39.28 -9.41 -41.27
C GLU A 268 40.62 -9.55 -40.50
N GLU A 269 41.42 -10.63 -40.57
CA GLU A 269 41.26 -11.95 -41.21
C GLU A 269 42.35 -12.95 -40.69
N LYS A 270 42.07 -14.26 -40.62
CA LYS A 270 42.84 -15.35 -41.29
C LYS A 270 42.33 -16.76 -40.95
N ILE A 271 42.52 -17.67 -41.91
CA ILE A 271 41.84 -18.98 -42.02
C ILE A 271 42.87 -20.08 -42.33
N ASN A 272 42.69 -21.29 -41.77
CA ASN A 272 42.78 -22.54 -42.53
C ASN A 272 42.10 -23.72 -41.78
N PRO A 273 41.52 -24.73 -42.49
CA PRO A 273 40.58 -25.70 -41.90
C PRO A 273 41.02 -27.18 -42.18
N PRO A 274 40.13 -28.20 -42.10
CA PRO A 274 39.49 -28.70 -40.89
C PRO A 274 39.71 -30.23 -40.72
N THR A 275 39.30 -30.80 -39.58
CA THR A 275 38.92 -32.23 -39.50
C THR A 275 38.01 -32.47 -38.29
N ASP A 276 37.05 -33.38 -38.41
CA ASP A 276 35.99 -33.58 -37.42
C ASP A 276 36.42 -34.41 -36.20
N SER A 277 36.07 -33.93 -35.00
CA SER A 277 35.77 -34.81 -33.86
C SER A 277 34.82 -34.13 -32.88
N THR A 278 33.62 -34.68 -32.70
CA THR A 278 32.67 -34.24 -31.69
C THR A 278 33.17 -34.55 -30.27
N ALA A 279 33.32 -33.53 -29.43
CA ALA A 279 33.65 -33.68 -28.01
C ALA A 279 32.62 -32.92 -27.14
N GLN A 280 31.69 -33.67 -26.54
CA GLN A 280 30.74 -33.13 -25.56
C GLN A 280 31.40 -33.03 -24.19
N THR A 281 31.73 -31.82 -23.74
CA THR A 281 32.28 -31.59 -22.39
C THR A 281 31.16 -31.57 -21.34
N ASN A 282 31.00 -32.67 -20.61
CA ASN A 282 30.08 -32.75 -19.47
C ASN A 282 30.55 -31.85 -18.32
N THR A 283 29.96 -30.65 -18.19
CA THR A 283 30.24 -29.72 -17.08
C THR A 283 29.58 -30.20 -15.79
N GLN A 284 30.34 -30.89 -14.94
CA GLN A 284 29.92 -31.28 -13.60
C GLN A 284 29.93 -30.06 -12.64
N PRO A 285 28.98 -29.96 -11.69
CA PRO A 285 28.90 -28.83 -10.77
C PRO A 285 30.09 -28.75 -9.81
N LEU A 286 30.50 -27.52 -9.47
CA LEU A 286 31.61 -27.27 -8.56
C LEU A 286 31.14 -27.42 -7.10
N LEU A 287 31.39 -28.60 -6.53
CA LEU A 287 30.95 -28.99 -5.18
C LEU A 287 32.09 -29.03 -4.15
N MET A 288 33.29 -29.45 -4.57
CA MET A 288 34.47 -29.64 -3.70
C MET A 288 35.70 -28.96 -4.31
N VAL A 289 36.53 -28.35 -3.46
CA VAL A 289 37.77 -27.68 -3.85
C VAL A 289 38.96 -28.09 -2.98
N GLU A 290 40.14 -28.04 -3.58
CA GLU A 290 41.41 -28.07 -2.86
C GLU A 290 41.84 -26.65 -2.45
N VAL A 291 42.19 -26.47 -1.18
CA VAL A 291 42.45 -25.16 -0.57
C VAL A 291 43.72 -25.14 0.29
N VAL A 292 44.43 -24.01 0.24
CA VAL A 292 45.63 -23.74 1.04
C VAL A 292 45.38 -22.56 1.97
N ASN A 293 45.87 -22.65 3.21
CA ASN A 293 45.75 -21.60 4.21
C ASN A 293 46.51 -20.34 3.80
N ILE A 294 45.88 -19.17 3.91
CA ILE A 294 46.54 -17.88 3.69
C ILE A 294 47.01 -17.34 5.04
N THR A 295 48.32 -17.07 5.16
CA THR A 295 48.93 -16.36 6.29
C THR A 295 49.39 -14.99 5.85
N HIS A 296 49.26 -13.98 6.73
CA HIS A 296 49.74 -12.63 6.44
C HIS A 296 51.28 -12.57 6.48
N GLU A 297 51.87 -11.55 5.86
CA GLU A 297 53.32 -11.35 5.91
C GLU A 297 53.82 -11.03 7.33
N LYS A 298 55.10 -11.28 7.58
CA LYS A 298 55.75 -11.04 8.89
C LYS A 298 56.03 -9.55 9.10
N PHE A 299 55.02 -8.83 9.60
CA PHE A 299 55.10 -7.41 9.90
C PHE A 299 55.94 -7.08 11.16
N ARG A 300 56.47 -5.86 11.22
CA ARG A 300 57.00 -5.23 12.45
C ARG A 300 55.98 -4.22 12.96
N GLN A 301 55.80 -4.11 14.27
CA GLN A 301 54.78 -3.23 14.87
C GLN A 301 55.27 -1.76 14.94
N THR A 302 55.31 -1.10 13.78
CA THR A 302 55.70 0.32 13.62
C THR A 302 54.73 1.28 14.32
N GLU A 303 55.18 2.50 14.55
CA GLU A 303 54.36 3.56 15.15
C GLU A 303 53.14 3.91 14.27
N GLU A 304 53.29 3.88 12.95
CA GLU A 304 52.18 4.08 12.02
C GLU A 304 51.09 3.00 12.17
N ILE A 305 51.48 1.71 12.24
CA ILE A 305 50.53 0.61 12.46
C ILE A 305 49.80 0.80 13.80
N LYS A 306 50.49 1.24 14.85
CA LYS A 306 49.88 1.55 16.15
C LYS A 306 48.90 2.74 16.05
N ALA A 307 49.27 3.81 15.35
CA ALA A 307 48.41 4.99 15.15
C ALA A 307 47.13 4.66 14.36
N LEU A 308 47.27 3.94 13.23
CA LEU A 308 46.13 3.44 12.44
C LEU A 308 45.22 2.53 13.27
N THR A 309 45.79 1.63 14.08
CA THR A 309 45.03 0.74 14.97
C THR A 309 44.22 1.53 16.00
N GLN A 310 44.79 2.57 16.62
CA GLN A 310 44.08 3.40 17.61
C GLN A 310 42.97 4.27 16.99
N GLU A 311 43.20 4.87 15.81
CA GLU A 311 42.15 5.60 15.09
C GLU A 311 41.01 4.66 14.65
N LEU A 312 41.33 3.43 14.23
CA LEU A 312 40.34 2.41 13.86
C LEU A 312 39.50 1.96 15.06
N ILE A 313 40.12 1.70 16.22
CA ILE A 313 39.43 1.42 17.49
C ILE A 313 38.51 2.58 17.88
N LYS A 314 38.94 3.82 17.68
CA LYS A 314 38.14 5.04 17.93
C LYS A 314 36.94 5.10 16.99
N THR A 315 37.10 4.97 15.67
CA THR A 315 35.97 4.98 14.73
C THR A 315 34.95 3.86 15.00
N ILE A 316 35.40 2.65 15.37
CA ILE A 316 34.50 1.56 15.78
C ILE A 316 33.71 1.96 17.04
N ARG A 317 34.37 2.52 18.07
CA ARG A 317 33.70 2.99 19.29
C ARG A 317 32.66 4.08 18.99
N ASP A 318 32.99 4.99 18.09
CA ASP A 318 32.11 6.11 17.74
C ASP A 318 30.87 5.60 16.99
N ILE A 319 30.99 4.64 16.06
CA ILE A 319 29.85 3.97 15.40
C ILE A 319 28.93 3.27 16.42
N ILE A 320 29.49 2.50 17.36
CA ILE A 320 28.73 1.81 18.43
C ILE A 320 27.95 2.80 19.30
N SER A 321 28.46 4.02 19.49
CA SER A 321 27.76 5.06 20.24
C SER A 321 26.55 5.65 19.51
N MET A 322 26.56 5.58 18.17
CA MET A 322 25.52 6.15 17.29
C MET A 322 24.38 5.18 17.02
N ASN A 323 24.68 3.88 16.88
CA ASN A 323 23.69 2.81 16.69
C ASN A 323 23.86 1.69 17.75
N PRO A 324 22.96 1.61 18.75
CA PRO A 324 23.04 0.62 19.83
C PRO A 324 22.99 -0.85 19.40
N LEU A 325 22.47 -1.19 18.22
CA LEU A 325 22.31 -2.58 17.78
C LEU A 325 23.67 -3.29 17.61
N TYR A 326 24.69 -2.58 17.13
CA TYR A 326 26.06 -3.12 17.06
C TYR A 326 26.64 -3.43 18.43
N ARG A 327 26.18 -2.76 19.50
CA ARG A 327 26.70 -2.94 20.86
C ARG A 327 26.45 -4.36 21.38
N GLU A 328 25.30 -4.94 21.09
CA GLU A 328 24.95 -6.29 21.55
C GLU A 328 25.74 -7.37 20.80
N SER A 329 25.83 -7.25 19.46
CA SER A 329 26.65 -8.12 18.61
C SER A 329 28.14 -8.07 19.01
N LEU A 330 28.69 -6.88 19.24
CA LEU A 330 30.09 -6.71 19.65
C LEU A 330 30.33 -7.12 21.10
N GLN A 331 29.36 -6.96 22.00
CA GLN A 331 29.48 -7.52 23.34
C GLN A 331 29.57 -9.05 23.28
N GLN A 332 28.74 -9.74 22.49
CA GLN A 332 28.83 -11.19 22.32
C GLN A 332 30.21 -11.64 21.82
N MET A 333 30.81 -10.94 20.85
CA MET A 333 32.18 -11.24 20.39
C MET A 333 33.27 -10.90 21.42
N LEU A 334 33.16 -9.78 22.14
CA LEU A 334 34.15 -9.33 23.12
C LEU A 334 34.21 -10.19 24.40
N HIS A 335 33.18 -11.00 24.69
CA HIS A 335 33.22 -11.95 25.81
C HIS A 335 34.25 -13.08 25.63
N GLN A 336 34.83 -13.29 24.44
CA GLN A 336 35.79 -14.38 24.15
C GLN A 336 37.24 -14.16 24.68
N GLY A 337 37.40 -13.36 25.74
CA GLY A 337 38.49 -13.57 26.72
C GLY A 337 39.94 -13.32 26.30
N GLN A 338 40.24 -12.66 25.17
CA GLN A 338 41.61 -12.34 24.75
C GLN A 338 41.83 -10.84 24.49
N ARG A 339 43.10 -10.43 24.37
CA ARG A 339 43.54 -9.05 24.09
C ARG A 339 43.26 -8.63 22.63
N VAL A 340 41.98 -8.55 22.31
CA VAL A 340 41.44 -8.14 20.99
C VAL A 340 42.00 -6.81 20.49
N VAL A 341 42.35 -5.90 21.41
CA VAL A 341 42.79 -4.52 21.13
C VAL A 341 44.21 -4.44 20.53
N ASP A 342 45.03 -5.49 20.68
CA ASP A 342 46.46 -5.44 20.33
C ASP A 342 46.79 -6.02 18.94
N ASN A 343 45.83 -6.69 18.28
CA ASN A 343 46.07 -7.40 17.02
C ASN A 343 45.49 -6.64 15.79
N PRO A 344 46.32 -6.02 14.94
CA PRO A 344 45.84 -5.23 13.80
C PRO A 344 45.12 -6.08 12.74
N VAL A 345 45.46 -7.36 12.58
CA VAL A 345 44.79 -8.28 11.63
C VAL A 345 43.35 -8.56 12.06
N TYR A 346 43.12 -8.76 13.36
CA TYR A 346 41.74 -8.96 13.83
C TYR A 346 40.94 -7.65 13.75
N LEU A 347 41.58 -6.51 14.03
CA LEU A 347 40.90 -5.22 14.01
C LEU A 347 40.57 -4.72 12.59
N SER A 348 41.40 -5.00 11.57
CA SER A 348 41.03 -4.73 10.17
C SER A 348 39.80 -5.53 9.74
N ASP A 349 39.73 -6.79 10.16
CA ASP A 349 38.71 -7.76 9.73
C ASP A 349 37.39 -7.53 10.49
N LEU A 350 37.48 -7.19 11.79
CA LEU A 350 36.38 -6.66 12.59
C LEU A 350 35.82 -5.36 12.02
N GLY A 351 36.71 -4.45 11.58
CA GLY A 351 36.33 -3.19 10.97
C GLY A 351 35.50 -3.38 9.71
N ALA A 352 36.01 -4.15 8.75
CA ALA A 352 35.31 -4.40 7.49
C ALA A 352 33.96 -5.13 7.69
N ALA A 353 33.92 -6.13 8.58
CA ALA A 353 32.71 -6.89 8.88
C ALA A 353 31.61 -6.08 9.61
N LEU A 354 31.93 -4.91 10.18
CA LEU A 354 30.95 -3.97 10.75
C LEU A 354 30.36 -3.00 9.71
N THR A 355 31.00 -2.86 8.54
CA THR A 355 30.57 -1.93 7.49
C THR A 355 29.63 -2.59 6.47
N GLY A 356 28.62 -1.86 6.02
CA GLY A 356 27.77 -2.21 4.89
C GLY A 356 28.39 -1.87 3.53
N ALA A 357 29.72 -1.96 3.39
CA ALA A 357 30.43 -1.60 2.17
C ALA A 357 30.24 -2.64 1.04
N ASP A 358 30.56 -2.23 -0.18
CA ASP A 358 30.35 -3.02 -1.40
C ASP A 358 31.15 -4.34 -1.36
N ALA A 359 30.60 -5.40 -1.96
CA ALA A 359 31.16 -6.74 -1.93
C ALA A 359 32.64 -6.79 -2.38
N GLN A 360 32.96 -6.00 -3.41
CA GLN A 360 34.31 -5.87 -3.97
C GLN A 360 35.29 -5.17 -3.01
N GLU A 361 34.86 -4.12 -2.31
CA GLU A 361 35.72 -3.42 -1.33
C GLU A 361 36.00 -4.30 -0.11
N LEU A 362 34.99 -5.05 0.36
CA LEU A 362 35.17 -6.03 1.44
C LEU A 362 36.11 -7.17 1.01
N GLN A 363 35.99 -7.66 -0.23
CA GLN A 363 36.88 -8.70 -0.75
C GLN A 363 38.34 -8.23 -0.85
N GLN A 364 38.60 -6.96 -1.22
CA GLN A 364 39.96 -6.40 -1.21
C GLN A 364 40.60 -6.45 0.20
N VAL A 365 39.83 -6.24 1.28
CA VAL A 365 40.33 -6.38 2.66
C VAL A 365 40.59 -7.86 3.03
N LEU A 366 39.84 -8.80 2.43
CA LEU A 366 40.03 -10.25 2.59
C LEU A 366 41.21 -10.80 1.75
N GLU A 367 41.57 -10.14 0.66
CA GLU A 367 42.69 -10.53 -0.22
C GLU A 367 44.03 -9.84 0.12
N GLU A 368 44.02 -8.58 0.55
CA GLU A 368 45.25 -7.82 0.85
C GLU A 368 46.09 -8.50 1.95
N MET A 369 47.37 -8.71 1.67
CA MET A 369 48.32 -9.46 2.51
C MET A 369 49.12 -8.54 3.45
N ASP A 370 49.37 -7.30 3.01
CA ASP A 370 50.05 -6.27 3.80
C ASP A 370 49.09 -5.66 4.83
N ILE A 371 49.42 -5.82 6.11
CA ILE A 371 48.63 -5.34 7.25
C ILE A 371 48.51 -3.81 7.26
N LEU A 372 49.50 -3.07 6.77
CA LEU A 372 49.47 -1.61 6.75
C LEU A 372 48.47 -1.10 5.70
N LYS A 373 48.46 -1.69 4.50
CA LYS A 373 47.44 -1.43 3.48
C LYS A 373 46.06 -1.88 3.95
N ARG A 374 45.94 -3.09 4.50
CA ARG A 374 44.68 -3.65 4.99
C ARG A 374 44.04 -2.79 6.09
N LEU A 375 44.84 -2.26 7.02
CA LEU A 375 44.38 -1.28 8.02
C LEU A 375 43.88 0.01 7.38
N ARG A 376 44.61 0.56 6.38
CA ARG A 376 44.18 1.78 5.66
C ARG A 376 42.86 1.57 4.90
N LEU A 377 42.70 0.43 4.22
CA LEU A 377 41.46 0.05 3.52
C LEU A 377 40.29 -0.07 4.51
N SER A 378 40.44 -0.89 5.56
CA SER A 378 39.39 -1.07 6.59
C SER A 378 39.01 0.25 7.28
N LEU A 379 39.98 1.12 7.58
CA LEU A 379 39.74 2.45 8.14
C LEU A 379 38.98 3.37 7.17
N ALA A 380 39.21 3.27 5.86
CA ALA A 380 38.47 4.03 4.87
C ALA A 380 36.99 3.60 4.83
N LEU A 381 36.71 2.29 4.83
CA LEU A 381 35.35 1.76 4.87
C LEU A 381 34.63 2.16 6.16
N LEU A 382 35.28 2.05 7.32
CA LEU A 382 34.73 2.49 8.60
C LEU A 382 34.42 3.99 8.63
N LYS A 383 35.19 4.84 7.93
CA LYS A 383 34.90 6.27 7.82
C LYS A 383 33.74 6.59 6.88
N LYS A 384 33.50 5.79 5.82
CA LYS A 384 32.24 5.85 5.05
C LYS A 384 31.05 5.53 5.95
N GLU A 385 31.10 4.41 6.67
CA GLU A 385 30.04 3.93 7.55
C GLU A 385 29.73 4.90 8.72
N TYR A 386 30.76 5.53 9.28
CA TYR A 386 30.58 6.52 10.34
C TYR A 386 29.79 7.75 9.86
N GLU A 387 30.10 8.31 8.69
CA GLU A 387 29.36 9.45 8.14
C GLU A 387 27.94 9.05 7.70
N LEU A 388 27.74 7.83 7.22
CA LEU A 388 26.41 7.26 6.93
C LEU A 388 25.56 7.14 8.21
N SER A 389 26.09 6.52 9.27
CA SER A 389 25.45 6.42 10.59
C SER A 389 25.10 7.79 11.19
N LYS A 390 25.97 8.78 10.99
CA LYS A 390 25.80 10.18 11.41
C LYS A 390 24.70 10.90 10.63
N LEU A 391 24.59 10.64 9.32
CA LEU A 391 23.49 11.13 8.48
C LEU A 391 22.14 10.50 8.90
N GLN A 392 22.10 9.18 9.14
CA GLN A 392 20.89 8.50 9.65
C GLN A 392 20.40 9.12 10.97
N GLN A 393 21.30 9.37 11.94
CA GLN A 393 20.94 10.01 13.20
C GLN A 393 20.40 11.45 13.00
N LYS A 394 20.94 12.21 12.05
CA LYS A 394 20.44 13.55 11.70
C LYS A 394 19.03 13.50 11.13
N ILE A 395 18.77 12.58 10.19
CA ILE A 395 17.45 12.36 9.59
C ILE A 395 16.42 11.97 10.67
N GLY A 396 16.79 11.05 11.57
CA GLY A 396 15.92 10.64 12.69
C GLY A 396 15.47 11.83 13.55
N ARG A 397 16.40 12.71 13.95
CA ARG A 397 16.07 13.93 14.72
C ARG A 397 15.15 14.88 13.96
N GLU A 398 15.39 15.11 12.66
CA GLU A 398 14.54 15.98 11.84
C GLU A 398 13.12 15.43 11.68
N VAL A 399 12.95 14.11 11.63
CA VAL A 399 11.64 13.45 11.60
C VAL A 399 10.94 13.58 12.97
N GLU A 400 11.65 13.29 14.07
CA GLU A 400 11.11 13.47 15.43
C GLU A 400 10.65 14.92 15.69
N GLU A 401 11.44 15.91 15.27
CA GLU A 401 11.05 17.32 15.39
C GLU A 401 9.82 17.67 14.57
N LYS A 402 9.71 17.19 13.32
CA LYS A 402 8.52 17.40 12.48
C LYS A 402 7.27 16.79 13.10
N VAL A 403 7.34 15.55 13.59
CA VAL A 403 6.25 14.86 14.28
C VAL A 403 5.85 15.61 15.57
N LYS A 404 6.83 16.04 16.37
CA LYS A 404 6.60 16.81 17.60
C LYS A 404 5.96 18.18 17.33
N GLN A 405 6.34 18.85 16.23
CA GLN A 405 5.70 20.09 15.79
C GLN A 405 4.26 19.86 15.32
N GLN A 406 3.98 18.82 14.54
CA GLN A 406 2.63 18.45 14.12
C GLN A 406 1.73 18.13 15.32
N HIS A 407 2.19 17.28 16.24
CA HIS A 407 1.46 16.91 17.46
C HIS A 407 1.19 18.13 18.35
N ARG A 408 2.15 19.08 18.44
CA ARG A 408 1.94 20.36 19.14
C ARG A 408 0.88 21.23 18.45
N LYS A 409 0.92 21.35 17.12
CA LYS A 409 -0.10 22.10 16.36
C LYS A 409 -1.49 21.48 16.53
N TYR A 410 -1.62 20.17 16.48
CA TYR A 410 -2.88 19.45 16.69
C TYR A 410 -3.48 19.77 18.08
N ILE A 411 -2.69 19.65 19.15
CA ILE A 411 -3.15 20.00 20.51
C ILE A 411 -3.56 21.46 20.61
N LEU A 412 -2.81 22.39 20.00
CA LEU A 412 -3.15 23.81 20.01
C LEU A 412 -4.45 24.10 19.23
N HIS A 413 -4.73 23.38 18.15
CA HIS A 413 -6.00 23.52 17.42
C HIS A 413 -7.19 22.97 18.20
N GLU A 414 -7.08 21.81 18.85
CA GLU A 414 -8.14 21.29 19.73
C GLU A 414 -8.36 22.20 20.95
N GLN A 415 -7.30 22.71 21.58
CA GLN A 415 -7.42 23.70 22.65
C GLN A 415 -8.10 24.99 22.17
N LEU A 416 -7.73 25.51 20.99
CA LEU A 416 -8.34 26.69 20.39
C LEU A 416 -9.82 26.47 20.04
N LYS A 417 -10.20 25.25 19.64
CA LYS A 417 -11.61 24.87 19.39
C LYS A 417 -12.42 24.86 20.69
N VAL A 418 -11.91 24.23 21.76
CA VAL A 418 -12.54 24.26 23.09
C VAL A 418 -12.68 25.70 23.59
N ILE A 419 -11.64 26.52 23.46
CA ILE A 419 -11.67 27.94 23.89
C ILE A 419 -12.68 28.76 23.08
N LYS A 420 -12.78 28.58 21.75
CA LYS A 420 -13.81 29.24 20.92
C LYS A 420 -15.23 28.91 21.39
N LYS A 421 -15.46 27.64 21.73
CA LYS A 421 -16.74 27.14 22.24
C LYS A 421 -17.08 27.71 23.61
N GLU A 422 -16.13 27.72 24.54
CA GLU A 422 -16.29 28.31 25.88
C GLU A 422 -16.52 29.83 25.84
N LEU A 423 -15.92 30.54 24.87
CA LEU A 423 -16.09 31.98 24.69
C LEU A 423 -17.42 32.38 24.02
N GLY A 424 -18.24 31.42 23.55
CA GLY A 424 -19.46 31.72 22.80
C GLY A 424 -19.21 32.42 21.45
N LEU A 425 -17.97 32.36 20.94
CA LEU A 425 -17.59 32.94 19.64
C LEU A 425 -17.78 31.98 18.48
N GLU A 426 -18.18 30.73 18.75
CA GLU A 426 -18.84 29.87 17.78
C GLU A 426 -20.27 30.41 17.52
N LYS A 427 -20.37 31.39 16.61
CA LYS A 427 -21.30 31.16 15.50
C LYS A 427 -20.69 30.00 14.73
N ASP A 428 -21.41 28.89 14.62
CA ASP A 428 -20.93 27.74 13.86
C ASP A 428 -20.78 28.15 12.38
N ASP A 429 -19.88 27.53 11.62
CA ASP A 429 -19.79 27.82 10.18
C ASP A 429 -21.14 27.51 9.49
N LYS A 430 -21.93 26.61 10.09
CA LYS A 430 -23.33 26.32 9.73
C LYS A 430 -24.26 27.51 9.96
N ASP A 431 -24.17 28.19 11.11
CA ASP A 431 -25.02 29.36 11.44
C ASP A 431 -24.77 30.51 10.47
N ALA A 432 -23.50 30.73 10.09
CA ALA A 432 -23.12 31.73 9.10
C ALA A 432 -23.69 31.40 7.71
N ILE A 433 -23.74 30.12 7.33
CA ILE A 433 -24.39 29.66 6.10
C ILE A 433 -25.93 29.79 6.18
N GLY A 434 -26.53 29.40 7.30
CA GLY A 434 -27.98 29.47 7.52
C GLY A 434 -28.52 30.91 7.53
N GLU A 435 -27.84 31.84 8.22
CA GLU A 435 -28.25 33.25 8.23
C GLU A 435 -28.08 33.91 6.85
N LYS A 436 -27.03 33.56 6.10
CA LYS A 436 -26.87 33.98 4.69
C LYS A 436 -27.99 33.48 3.78
N TYR A 437 -28.50 32.27 4.01
CA TYR A 437 -29.66 31.76 3.28
C TYR A 437 -30.94 32.50 3.68
N ARG A 438 -31.16 32.78 4.97
CA ARG A 438 -32.28 33.60 5.47
C ARG A 438 -32.26 35.01 4.89
N GLU A 439 -31.10 35.66 4.86
CA GLU A 439 -30.91 37.00 4.31
C GLU A 439 -31.37 37.10 2.85
N ARG A 440 -30.98 36.14 1.99
CA ARG A 440 -31.43 36.04 0.59
C ARG A 440 -32.94 35.85 0.39
N ILE A 441 -33.67 35.45 1.43
CA ILE A 441 -35.12 35.17 1.39
C ILE A 441 -35.92 36.37 1.89
N ARG A 442 -35.37 37.19 2.80
CA ARG A 442 -36.05 38.38 3.37
C ARG A 442 -36.54 39.37 2.31
N GLU A 443 -35.87 39.43 1.16
CA GLU A 443 -36.21 40.32 0.04
C GLU A 443 -37.20 39.71 -0.99
N LYS A 444 -37.63 38.46 -0.80
CA LYS A 444 -38.38 37.66 -1.80
C LYS A 444 -39.73 37.20 -1.27
N THR A 445 -40.77 37.19 -2.11
CA THR A 445 -42.09 36.66 -1.72
C THR A 445 -42.18 35.17 -2.09
N VAL A 446 -41.66 34.32 -1.21
CA VAL A 446 -41.64 32.86 -1.38
C VAL A 446 -43.05 32.26 -1.12
N PRO A 447 -43.56 31.33 -1.96
CA PRO A 447 -44.80 30.60 -1.67
C PRO A 447 -44.69 29.78 -0.38
N LYS A 448 -45.79 29.67 0.39
CA LYS A 448 -45.80 28.96 1.70
C LYS A 448 -45.23 27.54 1.62
N THR A 449 -45.71 26.75 0.67
CA THR A 449 -45.24 25.37 0.41
C THR A 449 -43.73 25.26 0.16
N VAL A 450 -43.12 26.28 -0.43
CA VAL A 450 -41.67 26.35 -0.66
C VAL A 450 -40.94 26.82 0.61
N MET A 451 -41.54 27.75 1.36
CA MET A 451 -41.00 28.23 2.64
C MET A 451 -40.94 27.12 3.69
N ASP A 452 -42.00 26.30 3.80
CA ASP A 452 -42.07 25.18 4.76
C ASP A 452 -40.93 24.18 4.51
N VAL A 453 -40.74 23.73 3.25
CA VAL A 453 -39.65 22.84 2.82
C VAL A 453 -38.26 23.47 3.03
N LEU A 454 -38.15 24.80 2.86
CA LEU A 454 -36.91 25.53 3.08
C LEU A 454 -36.54 25.56 4.57
N GLU A 455 -37.50 25.79 5.47
CA GLU A 455 -37.28 25.73 6.92
C GLU A 455 -36.92 24.31 7.38
N GLU A 456 -37.54 23.26 6.84
CA GLU A 456 -37.17 21.86 7.10
C GLU A 456 -35.70 21.56 6.71
N GLU A 457 -35.29 21.87 5.47
CA GLU A 457 -33.92 21.62 5.02
C GLU A 457 -32.88 22.55 5.69
N LEU A 458 -33.25 23.77 6.14
CA LEU A 458 -32.40 24.59 7.01
C LEU A 458 -32.20 23.97 8.40
N ASN A 459 -33.28 23.48 9.03
CA ASN A 459 -33.20 22.83 10.33
C ASN A 459 -32.34 21.55 10.27
N LYS A 460 -32.48 20.79 9.17
CA LYS A 460 -31.66 19.61 8.83
C LYS A 460 -30.18 19.97 8.63
N LEU A 461 -29.86 21.06 7.91
CA LEU A 461 -28.49 21.53 7.70
C LEU A 461 -27.73 21.77 9.01
N ASN A 462 -28.41 22.29 10.04
CA ASN A 462 -27.81 22.55 11.34
C ASN A 462 -27.43 21.25 12.08
N PHE A 463 -28.24 20.19 11.94
CA PHE A 463 -27.99 18.89 12.56
C PHE A 463 -26.87 18.11 11.84
N LEU A 464 -26.82 18.16 10.51
CA LEU A 464 -25.84 17.44 9.69
C LEU A 464 -24.38 17.83 9.99
N GLU A 465 -23.48 16.85 10.01
CA GLU A 465 -22.04 17.10 10.16
C GLU A 465 -21.43 17.70 8.89
N SER A 466 -20.57 18.71 9.04
CA SER A 466 -19.98 19.48 7.92
C SER A 466 -19.09 18.66 6.96
N HIS A 467 -18.72 17.43 7.34
CA HIS A 467 -17.97 16.48 6.51
C HIS A 467 -18.85 15.43 5.82
N SER A 468 -20.16 15.40 6.09
CA SER A 468 -21.11 14.47 5.45
C SER A 468 -21.32 14.81 3.96
N SER A 469 -21.55 13.78 3.15
CA SER A 469 -22.05 13.94 1.78
C SER A 469 -23.41 14.64 1.77
N GLU A 470 -24.28 14.32 2.72
CA GLU A 470 -25.63 14.89 2.86
C GLU A 470 -25.60 16.40 3.16
N PHE A 471 -24.60 16.87 3.93
CA PHE A 471 -24.40 18.30 4.21
C PHE A 471 -24.13 19.06 2.91
N ASN A 472 -23.30 18.51 2.02
CA ASN A 472 -23.02 19.13 0.72
C ASN A 472 -24.23 19.06 -0.23
N VAL A 473 -25.03 17.99 -0.21
CA VAL A 473 -26.27 17.89 -1.00
C VAL A 473 -27.32 18.91 -0.52
N THR A 474 -27.61 18.94 0.79
CA THR A 474 -28.57 19.90 1.39
C THR A 474 -28.13 21.35 1.20
N ARG A 475 -26.83 21.65 1.35
CA ARG A 475 -26.26 22.98 1.06
C ARG A 475 -26.43 23.40 -0.39
N ASN A 476 -26.19 22.49 -1.35
CA ASN A 476 -26.37 22.78 -2.77
C ASN A 476 -27.84 22.99 -3.11
N TYR A 477 -28.73 22.15 -2.57
CA TYR A 477 -30.18 22.29 -2.69
C TYR A 477 -30.66 23.65 -2.17
N LEU A 478 -30.22 24.06 -0.98
CA LEU A 478 -30.52 25.38 -0.41
C LEU A 478 -29.94 26.55 -1.21
N ASP A 479 -28.75 26.41 -1.83
CA ASP A 479 -28.25 27.45 -2.75
C ASP A 479 -29.09 27.55 -4.03
N TRP A 480 -29.61 26.45 -4.57
CA TRP A 480 -30.59 26.50 -5.66
C TRP A 480 -31.89 27.18 -5.20
N LEU A 481 -32.52 26.66 -4.15
CA LEU A 481 -33.81 27.12 -3.64
C LEU A 481 -33.81 28.61 -3.23
N THR A 482 -32.72 29.09 -2.61
CA THR A 482 -32.56 30.52 -2.26
C THR A 482 -32.12 31.41 -3.42
N SER A 483 -31.54 30.85 -4.49
CA SER A 483 -31.17 31.63 -5.68
C SER A 483 -32.36 31.92 -6.59
N MET A 484 -33.39 31.04 -6.60
CA MET A 484 -34.58 31.20 -7.43
C MET A 484 -35.27 32.57 -7.20
N PRO A 485 -35.83 33.20 -8.24
CA PRO A 485 -36.28 34.59 -8.20
C PRO A 485 -37.71 34.77 -7.65
N TRP A 486 -38.05 34.08 -6.56
CA TRP A 486 -39.42 34.05 -6.00
C TRP A 486 -40.03 35.45 -5.81
N GLY A 487 -41.13 35.73 -6.53
CA GLY A 487 -41.83 37.01 -6.55
C GLY A 487 -41.17 38.13 -7.37
N VAL A 488 -40.00 37.92 -7.96
CA VAL A 488 -39.23 38.94 -8.67
C VAL A 488 -39.58 38.91 -10.15
N THR A 489 -40.34 39.90 -10.61
CA THR A 489 -40.67 40.10 -12.04
C THR A 489 -39.97 41.34 -12.60
N SER A 490 -39.58 41.27 -13.88
CA SER A 490 -39.15 42.42 -14.66
C SER A 490 -40.35 43.33 -14.99
N THR A 491 -40.15 44.64 -15.00
CA THR A 491 -41.21 45.61 -15.34
C THR A 491 -41.50 45.59 -16.83
N GLU A 492 -42.62 44.99 -17.20
CA GLU A 492 -42.98 44.73 -18.60
C GLU A 492 -43.35 46.01 -19.36
N ASN A 493 -42.77 46.17 -20.54
CA ASN A 493 -43.07 47.29 -21.43
C ASN A 493 -44.04 46.86 -22.53
N LEU A 494 -45.29 47.31 -22.44
CA LEU A 494 -46.34 47.03 -23.43
C LEU A 494 -46.61 48.24 -24.36
N ASN A 495 -45.65 49.17 -24.50
CA ASN A 495 -45.78 50.33 -25.38
C ASN A 495 -45.53 49.97 -26.85
N LEU A 496 -46.59 49.94 -27.65
CA LEU A 496 -46.54 49.68 -29.09
C LEU A 496 -45.61 50.62 -29.88
N GLN A 497 -45.50 51.90 -29.51
CA GLN A 497 -44.63 52.85 -30.23
C GLN A 497 -43.15 52.47 -30.10
N GLN A 498 -42.72 52.17 -28.87
CA GLN A 498 -41.35 51.73 -28.60
C GLN A 498 -41.08 50.34 -29.18
N ALA A 499 -42.09 49.45 -29.23
CA ALA A 499 -41.96 48.16 -29.89
C ALA A 499 -41.73 48.30 -31.41
N ILE A 500 -42.43 49.23 -32.08
CA ILE A 500 -42.19 49.56 -33.50
C ILE A 500 -40.74 50.04 -33.69
N GLU A 501 -40.32 51.08 -32.95
CA GLU A 501 -38.95 51.63 -33.03
C GLU A 501 -37.87 50.56 -32.80
N ILE A 502 -38.08 49.64 -31.85
CA ILE A 502 -37.14 48.58 -31.51
C ILE A 502 -37.04 47.52 -32.61
N LEU A 503 -38.17 47.12 -33.20
CA LEU A 503 -38.25 46.14 -34.28
C LEU A 503 -37.71 46.69 -35.62
N ASP A 504 -38.01 47.95 -35.94
CA ASP A 504 -37.52 48.60 -37.16
C ASP A 504 -36.02 48.96 -37.07
N LYS A 505 -35.54 49.36 -35.90
CA LYS A 505 -34.10 49.61 -35.66
C LYS A 505 -33.27 48.32 -35.69
N ASP A 506 -33.87 47.18 -35.36
CA ASP A 506 -33.16 45.89 -35.47
C ASP A 506 -32.90 45.54 -36.94
N HIS A 507 -33.98 45.46 -37.69
CA HIS A 507 -34.15 44.35 -38.60
C HIS A 507 -35.00 44.82 -39.79
N TYR A 508 -34.38 44.94 -40.95
CA TYR A 508 -34.95 45.62 -42.12
C TYR A 508 -36.07 44.81 -42.80
N GLY A 509 -37.07 45.49 -43.35
CA GLY A 509 -38.23 44.85 -44.00
C GLY A 509 -39.11 44.06 -43.02
N MET A 510 -39.53 42.85 -43.44
CA MET A 510 -40.33 41.89 -42.65
C MET A 510 -41.65 42.46 -42.08
N GLU A 511 -42.33 43.31 -42.86
CA GLU A 511 -43.52 44.05 -42.44
C GLU A 511 -44.65 43.17 -41.88
N ASP A 512 -44.98 42.05 -42.54
CA ASP A 512 -46.01 41.11 -42.06
C ASP A 512 -45.65 40.47 -40.71
N ILE A 513 -44.38 40.10 -40.53
CA ILE A 513 -43.89 39.48 -39.28
C ILE A 513 -43.91 40.51 -38.15
N LYS A 514 -43.41 41.72 -38.40
CA LYS A 514 -43.46 42.84 -37.45
C LYS A 514 -44.90 43.17 -37.05
N LYS A 515 -45.80 43.29 -38.03
CA LYS A 515 -47.23 43.51 -37.81
C LYS A 515 -47.83 42.42 -36.93
N ARG A 516 -47.49 41.14 -37.16
CA ARG A 516 -47.96 40.02 -36.34
C ARG A 516 -47.42 40.04 -34.90
N ILE A 517 -46.19 40.50 -34.70
CA ILE A 517 -45.61 40.74 -33.36
C ILE A 517 -46.34 41.91 -32.67
N LEU A 518 -46.63 42.99 -33.39
CA LEU A 518 -47.35 44.14 -32.86
C LEU A 518 -48.81 43.80 -32.51
N GLU A 519 -49.48 42.96 -33.29
CA GLU A 519 -50.78 42.37 -32.95
C GLU A 519 -50.71 41.55 -31.64
N PHE A 520 -49.64 40.76 -31.45
CA PHE A 520 -49.43 40.02 -30.20
C PHE A 520 -49.24 40.97 -29.00
N ILE A 521 -48.42 42.01 -29.14
CA ILE A 521 -48.17 43.02 -28.09
C ILE A 521 -49.46 43.78 -27.78
N ALA A 522 -50.22 44.22 -28.78
CA ALA A 522 -51.49 44.93 -28.61
C ALA A 522 -52.53 44.09 -27.85
N VAL A 523 -52.69 42.81 -28.18
CA VAL A 523 -53.61 41.93 -27.44
C VAL A 523 -53.12 41.65 -26.01
N SER A 524 -51.80 41.63 -25.78
CA SER A 524 -51.24 41.51 -24.42
C SER A 524 -51.42 42.80 -23.61
N GLN A 525 -51.32 43.97 -24.24
CA GLN A 525 -51.65 45.28 -23.66
C GLN A 525 -53.12 45.35 -23.25
N LEU A 526 -54.05 44.86 -24.09
CA LEU A 526 -55.48 44.77 -23.78
C LEU A 526 -55.80 43.75 -22.68
N LYS A 527 -55.01 42.68 -22.53
CA LYS A 527 -55.15 41.70 -21.44
C LYS A 527 -54.42 42.10 -20.15
N GLY A 528 -53.54 43.11 -20.18
CA GLY A 528 -52.63 43.45 -19.09
C GLY A 528 -51.58 42.38 -18.78
N SER A 529 -51.39 41.39 -19.65
CA SER A 529 -50.53 40.21 -19.44
C SER A 529 -50.23 39.49 -20.76
N THR A 530 -49.02 38.93 -20.90
CA THR A 530 -48.65 38.05 -22.04
C THR A 530 -48.89 36.56 -21.76
N GLN A 531 -49.41 36.20 -20.59
CA GLN A 531 -49.52 34.79 -20.14
C GLN A 531 -50.43 33.95 -21.06
N GLY A 532 -50.15 32.64 -21.10
CA GLY A 532 -50.98 31.68 -21.84
C GLY A 532 -50.92 31.79 -23.37
N LYS A 533 -49.92 32.47 -23.92
CA LYS A 533 -49.64 32.50 -25.36
C LYS A 533 -48.20 32.08 -25.64
N ILE A 534 -48.07 31.14 -26.58
CA ILE A 534 -46.79 30.70 -27.13
C ILE A 534 -46.62 31.36 -28.51
N LEU A 535 -45.44 31.89 -28.81
CA LEU A 535 -45.07 32.32 -30.16
C LEU A 535 -44.25 31.20 -30.82
N CYS A 536 -44.56 30.86 -32.07
CA CYS A 536 -43.79 29.88 -32.84
C CYS A 536 -43.44 30.47 -34.22
N PHE A 537 -42.15 30.46 -34.57
CA PHE A 537 -41.65 30.85 -35.89
C PHE A 537 -41.13 29.62 -36.65
N HIS A 538 -41.67 29.40 -37.85
CA HIS A 538 -41.23 28.35 -38.77
C HIS A 538 -40.51 28.94 -39.99
N GLY A 539 -39.83 28.09 -40.78
CA GLY A 539 -39.12 28.48 -42.00
C GLY A 539 -37.71 27.89 -42.09
N PRO A 540 -36.96 28.17 -43.16
CA PRO A 540 -35.61 27.63 -43.35
C PRO A 540 -34.61 28.21 -42.32
N PRO A 541 -33.43 27.58 -42.16
CA PRO A 541 -32.35 28.10 -41.33
C PRO A 541 -31.83 29.46 -41.83
N GLY A 542 -31.21 30.23 -40.94
CA GLY A 542 -30.52 31.49 -41.28
C GLY A 542 -31.42 32.74 -41.43
N VAL A 543 -32.75 32.61 -41.50
CA VAL A 543 -33.69 33.74 -41.71
C VAL A 543 -33.90 34.69 -40.51
N GLY A 544 -33.01 34.67 -39.51
CA GLY A 544 -33.01 35.64 -38.41
C GLY A 544 -34.02 35.40 -37.28
N LYS A 545 -34.73 34.27 -37.21
CA LYS A 545 -35.71 33.96 -36.14
C LYS A 545 -35.19 34.32 -34.73
N THR A 546 -33.96 33.88 -34.42
CA THR A 546 -33.23 34.09 -33.16
C THR A 546 -32.77 35.53 -32.92
N SER A 547 -32.68 36.37 -33.95
CA SER A 547 -32.51 37.82 -33.77
C SER A 547 -33.85 38.43 -33.35
N ILE A 548 -34.91 38.18 -34.11
CA ILE A 548 -36.27 38.71 -33.86
C ILE A 548 -36.74 38.38 -32.44
N ALA A 549 -36.57 37.14 -31.96
CA ALA A 549 -36.91 36.76 -30.58
C ALA A 549 -36.20 37.61 -29.50
N LYS A 550 -34.94 37.99 -29.75
CA LYS A 550 -34.15 38.88 -28.88
C LYS A 550 -34.56 40.35 -28.97
N SER A 551 -35.22 40.77 -30.05
CA SER A 551 -35.89 42.08 -30.10
C SER A 551 -37.29 42.09 -29.50
N ILE A 552 -38.01 40.96 -29.50
CA ILE A 552 -39.27 40.82 -28.75
C ILE A 552 -38.99 40.96 -27.25
N SER A 553 -37.94 40.32 -26.72
CA SER A 553 -37.55 40.47 -25.30
C SER A 553 -37.11 41.91 -24.97
N ARG A 554 -36.33 42.54 -25.87
CA ARG A 554 -35.89 43.95 -25.76
C ARG A 554 -37.06 44.94 -25.82
N ALA A 555 -38.06 44.70 -26.66
CA ALA A 555 -39.27 45.53 -26.75
C ALA A 555 -40.14 45.40 -25.48
N LEU A 556 -40.33 44.17 -24.99
CA LEU A 556 -41.11 43.87 -23.79
C LEU A 556 -40.39 44.19 -22.48
N ASN A 557 -39.12 44.61 -22.51
CA ASN A 557 -38.25 44.79 -21.35
C ASN A 557 -38.19 43.53 -20.44
N ARG A 558 -38.12 42.34 -21.05
CA ARG A 558 -38.00 41.05 -20.37
C ARG A 558 -36.61 40.46 -20.57
N GLU A 559 -36.08 39.81 -19.54
CA GLU A 559 -34.81 39.07 -19.62
C GLU A 559 -34.86 37.94 -20.65
N TYR A 560 -33.76 37.74 -21.38
CA TYR A 560 -33.70 36.80 -22.52
C TYR A 560 -32.87 35.56 -22.18
N PHE A 561 -33.47 34.38 -22.34
CA PHE A 561 -32.76 33.11 -22.26
C PHE A 561 -33.03 32.23 -23.48
N ARG A 562 -32.04 31.41 -23.85
CA ARG A 562 -32.13 30.49 -24.99
C ARG A 562 -31.53 29.13 -24.64
N PHE A 563 -32.23 28.06 -25.02
CA PHE A 563 -31.66 26.73 -25.16
C PHE A 563 -32.15 26.07 -26.46
N SER A 564 -31.33 25.23 -27.08
CA SER A 564 -31.81 24.31 -28.12
C SER A 564 -32.34 23.03 -27.47
N VAL A 565 -33.36 22.44 -28.11
CA VAL A 565 -33.86 21.08 -27.85
C VAL A 565 -33.53 20.11 -28.98
N GLY A 566 -32.83 20.56 -30.02
CA GLY A 566 -32.34 19.71 -31.10
C GLY A 566 -31.38 18.64 -30.59
N GLY A 567 -31.65 17.39 -30.94
CA GLY A 567 -30.88 16.22 -30.48
C GLY A 567 -31.08 15.84 -29.01
N MET A 568 -31.95 16.52 -28.25
CA MET A 568 -32.28 16.10 -26.88
C MET A 568 -33.00 14.74 -26.88
N THR A 569 -32.59 13.86 -25.96
CA THR A 569 -33.16 12.50 -25.81
C THR A 569 -33.56 12.15 -24.37
N ASP A 570 -33.28 13.01 -23.39
CA ASP A 570 -33.56 12.76 -21.96
C ASP A 570 -34.54 13.80 -21.40
N VAL A 571 -35.54 13.33 -20.65
CA VAL A 571 -36.49 14.15 -19.90
C VAL A 571 -35.79 14.93 -18.77
N ALA A 572 -34.69 14.40 -18.22
CA ALA A 572 -33.94 15.04 -17.14
C ALA A 572 -33.24 16.35 -17.56
N GLU A 573 -33.05 16.61 -18.86
CA GLU A 573 -32.60 17.94 -19.31
C GLU A 573 -33.67 19.03 -19.11
N ILE A 574 -34.96 18.67 -19.11
CA ILE A 574 -36.09 19.60 -18.92
C ILE A 574 -36.48 19.66 -17.44
N LYS A 575 -36.65 18.49 -16.81
CA LYS A 575 -37.12 18.34 -15.42
C LYS A 575 -36.03 18.13 -14.37
N GLY A 576 -34.75 18.09 -14.75
CA GLY A 576 -33.66 17.79 -13.82
C GLY A 576 -33.55 16.30 -13.43
N HIS A 577 -32.45 15.97 -12.77
CA HIS A 577 -32.21 14.66 -12.14
C HIS A 577 -32.62 14.68 -10.67
N ARG A 578 -33.09 13.55 -10.13
CA ARG A 578 -33.40 13.42 -8.70
C ARG A 578 -32.19 13.76 -7.83
N ARG A 579 -32.42 14.57 -6.79
CA ARG A 579 -31.42 15.05 -5.80
C ARG A 579 -30.59 13.96 -5.10
N THR A 580 -30.97 12.69 -5.21
CA THR A 580 -30.25 11.52 -4.70
C THR A 580 -29.03 11.09 -5.54
N TYR A 581 -28.91 11.54 -6.79
CA TYR A 581 -27.80 11.14 -7.66
C TYR A 581 -26.55 12.02 -7.46
N VAL A 582 -25.37 11.40 -7.47
CA VAL A 582 -24.09 12.12 -7.39
C VAL A 582 -23.93 12.99 -8.64
N GLY A 583 -23.79 14.30 -8.44
CA GLY A 583 -23.71 15.27 -9.55
C GLY A 583 -25.08 15.65 -10.16
N ALA A 584 -26.20 15.32 -9.52
CA ALA A 584 -27.53 15.74 -9.96
C ALA A 584 -27.61 17.27 -10.16
N MET A 585 -28.28 17.67 -11.23
CA MET A 585 -28.54 19.07 -11.61
C MET A 585 -30.03 19.26 -11.87
N PRO A 586 -30.58 20.46 -11.61
CA PRO A 586 -31.93 20.83 -12.02
C PRO A 586 -32.00 21.13 -13.53
N GLY A 587 -33.21 21.07 -14.09
CA GLY A 587 -33.46 21.19 -15.52
C GLY A 587 -33.14 22.57 -16.13
N LYS A 588 -33.04 22.62 -17.46
CA LYS A 588 -32.72 23.83 -18.26
C LYS A 588 -33.59 25.05 -17.88
N ILE A 589 -34.86 24.84 -17.51
CA ILE A 589 -35.78 25.91 -17.12
C ILE A 589 -35.49 26.50 -15.71
N ILE A 590 -35.09 25.67 -14.75
CA ILE A 590 -34.64 26.13 -13.42
C ILE A 590 -33.30 26.86 -13.53
N GLN A 591 -32.42 26.36 -14.40
CA GLN A 591 -31.16 27.05 -14.73
C GLN A 591 -31.39 28.39 -15.45
N CYS A 592 -32.44 28.51 -16.27
CA CYS A 592 -32.88 29.79 -16.84
C CYS A 592 -33.24 30.77 -15.72
N LEU A 593 -34.17 30.41 -14.84
CA LEU A 593 -34.66 31.29 -13.77
C LEU A 593 -33.54 31.74 -12.80
N LYS A 594 -32.57 30.88 -12.48
CA LYS A 594 -31.37 31.27 -11.69
C LYS A 594 -30.43 32.22 -12.45
N LYS A 595 -30.39 32.17 -13.78
CA LYS A 595 -29.55 33.05 -14.63
C LYS A 595 -30.19 34.41 -14.89
N THR A 596 -31.49 34.44 -15.25
CA THR A 596 -32.24 35.67 -15.52
C THR A 596 -32.59 36.44 -14.24
N LYS A 597 -32.76 35.73 -13.11
CA LYS A 597 -33.18 36.28 -11.82
C LYS A 597 -34.57 36.93 -11.84
N THR A 598 -35.43 36.52 -12.77
CA THR A 598 -36.81 36.99 -12.92
C THR A 598 -37.76 35.82 -13.19
N GLU A 599 -39.01 35.88 -12.73
CA GLU A 599 -40.06 34.88 -13.03
C GLU A 599 -40.71 35.02 -14.41
N ASN A 600 -40.60 36.19 -15.06
CA ASN A 600 -41.23 36.50 -16.35
C ASN A 600 -40.26 36.69 -17.55
N PRO A 601 -39.16 35.91 -17.70
CA PRO A 601 -38.27 36.05 -18.85
C PRO A 601 -38.97 35.65 -20.17
N LEU A 602 -38.36 36.04 -21.29
CA LEU A 602 -38.61 35.42 -22.59
C LEU A 602 -37.66 34.25 -22.76
N VAL A 603 -38.21 33.05 -22.91
CA VAL A 603 -37.47 31.80 -23.08
C VAL A 603 -37.62 31.33 -24.52
N LEU A 604 -36.53 31.39 -25.27
CA LEU A 604 -36.44 30.80 -26.60
C LEU A 604 -36.03 29.33 -26.51
N ILE A 605 -36.85 28.48 -27.13
CA ILE A 605 -36.60 27.08 -27.40
C ILE A 605 -36.27 26.94 -28.90
N ASP A 606 -34.99 26.74 -29.21
CA ASP A 606 -34.48 26.53 -30.58
C ASP A 606 -34.64 25.04 -31.00
N GLU A 607 -34.89 24.79 -32.29
CA GLU A 607 -34.89 23.45 -32.92
C GLU A 607 -35.92 22.45 -32.35
N VAL A 608 -37.15 22.90 -32.11
CA VAL A 608 -38.27 22.08 -31.58
C VAL A 608 -38.68 20.96 -32.53
N ASP A 609 -38.40 21.10 -33.81
CA ASP A 609 -38.54 20.08 -34.86
C ASP A 609 -37.54 18.91 -34.72
N LYS A 610 -36.38 19.12 -34.09
CA LYS A 610 -35.27 18.14 -34.04
C LYS A 610 -35.18 17.37 -32.71
N ILE A 611 -36.29 17.28 -31.98
CA ILE A 611 -36.37 16.56 -30.70
C ILE A 611 -36.24 15.05 -30.93
N GLY A 612 -35.32 14.40 -30.21
CA GLY A 612 -35.09 12.97 -30.30
C GLY A 612 -36.01 12.15 -29.39
N LYS A 613 -36.52 11.02 -29.90
CA LYS A 613 -37.24 10.03 -29.07
C LYS A 613 -36.25 9.12 -28.36
N GLY A 614 -36.04 9.36 -27.07
CA GLY A 614 -35.13 8.59 -26.23
C GLY A 614 -35.75 7.33 -25.63
N HIS A 615 -34.89 6.50 -25.02
CA HIS A 615 -35.30 5.29 -24.30
C HIS A 615 -35.73 5.56 -22.83
N GLN A 616 -35.38 6.73 -22.26
CA GLN A 616 -35.69 7.07 -20.87
C GLN A 616 -36.97 7.91 -20.71
N GLY A 617 -37.71 8.11 -21.81
CA GLY A 617 -38.94 8.91 -21.86
C GLY A 617 -39.00 9.76 -23.11
N ASP A 618 -40.14 10.41 -23.32
CA ASP A 618 -40.32 11.38 -24.39
C ASP A 618 -40.09 12.81 -23.88
N PRO A 619 -39.01 13.50 -24.30
CA PRO A 619 -38.78 14.89 -23.91
C PRO A 619 -39.84 15.85 -24.47
N ALA A 620 -40.55 15.53 -25.55
CA ALA A 620 -41.64 16.38 -26.05
C ALA A 620 -42.81 16.44 -25.04
N SER A 621 -43.19 15.30 -24.44
CA SER A 621 -44.16 15.25 -23.35
C SER A 621 -43.77 16.12 -22.14
N ALA A 622 -42.47 16.21 -21.82
CA ALA A 622 -41.99 17.08 -20.75
C ALA A 622 -41.95 18.57 -21.13
N LEU A 623 -41.81 18.91 -22.43
CA LEU A 623 -42.03 20.26 -22.92
C LEU A 623 -43.52 20.64 -22.88
N LEU A 624 -44.45 19.71 -23.16
CA LEU A 624 -45.89 19.98 -23.09
C LEU A 624 -46.32 20.42 -21.68
N GLU A 625 -45.88 19.73 -20.62
CA GLU A 625 -46.15 20.13 -19.23
C GLU A 625 -45.60 21.52 -18.87
N MET A 626 -44.50 21.93 -19.51
CA MET A 626 -43.88 23.26 -19.33
C MET A 626 -44.60 24.36 -20.14
N LEU A 627 -45.18 24.01 -21.29
CA LEU A 627 -45.80 24.94 -22.25
C LEU A 627 -47.30 25.11 -22.03
N ASP A 628 -48.00 24.08 -21.55
CA ASP A 628 -49.44 24.08 -21.31
C ASP A 628 -49.83 25.04 -20.18
N PRO A 629 -50.68 26.07 -20.43
CA PRO A 629 -51.13 27.01 -19.41
C PRO A 629 -51.92 26.38 -18.25
N GLU A 630 -52.47 25.17 -18.39
CA GLU A 630 -53.15 24.48 -17.28
C GLU A 630 -52.17 23.76 -16.34
N GLN A 631 -50.98 23.39 -16.82
CA GLN A 631 -49.99 22.60 -16.08
C GLN A 631 -48.81 23.45 -15.57
N ASN A 632 -48.37 24.44 -16.35
CA ASN A 632 -47.12 25.17 -16.12
C ASN A 632 -47.10 26.03 -14.84
N ALA A 633 -48.25 26.32 -14.23
CA ALA A 633 -48.35 26.98 -12.93
C ALA A 633 -47.87 26.10 -11.75
N ASN A 634 -47.81 24.78 -11.92
CA ASN A 634 -47.37 23.80 -10.90
C ASN A 634 -46.26 22.87 -11.43
N PHE A 635 -45.39 23.37 -12.33
CA PHE A 635 -44.33 22.57 -12.94
C PHE A 635 -43.38 21.97 -11.89
N LEU A 636 -43.13 20.66 -11.97
CA LEU A 636 -42.34 19.93 -10.98
C LEU A 636 -41.00 19.47 -11.57
N ASP A 637 -39.92 20.12 -11.12
CA ASP A 637 -38.54 19.70 -11.36
C ASP A 637 -38.09 18.67 -10.31
N HIS A 638 -37.52 17.54 -10.77
CA HIS A 638 -37.12 16.40 -9.95
C HIS A 638 -35.95 16.68 -8.98
N TYR A 639 -35.19 17.76 -9.20
CA TYR A 639 -34.11 18.18 -8.31
C TYR A 639 -34.63 19.11 -7.21
N LEU A 640 -35.51 20.05 -7.56
CA LEU A 640 -36.14 20.97 -6.61
C LEU A 640 -37.24 20.32 -5.77
N ASP A 641 -38.00 19.37 -6.32
CA ASP A 641 -39.03 18.59 -5.61
C ASP A 641 -40.15 19.47 -5.00
N VAL A 642 -40.35 20.68 -5.56
CA VAL A 642 -41.39 21.66 -5.21
C VAL A 642 -41.99 22.26 -6.50
N PRO A 643 -43.28 22.66 -6.49
CA PRO A 643 -43.92 23.29 -7.65
C PRO A 643 -43.32 24.66 -7.95
N VAL A 644 -43.07 24.93 -9.23
CA VAL A 644 -42.57 26.20 -9.74
C VAL A 644 -43.59 26.80 -10.72
N ASP A 645 -43.98 28.05 -10.48
CA ASP A 645 -44.87 28.80 -11.38
C ASP A 645 -44.09 29.28 -12.62
N LEU A 646 -44.35 28.64 -13.76
CA LEU A 646 -43.83 29.05 -15.07
C LEU A 646 -44.85 29.83 -15.91
N SER A 647 -46.06 30.09 -15.40
CA SER A 647 -47.15 30.70 -16.19
C SER A 647 -46.79 32.10 -16.72
N LYS A 648 -45.90 32.81 -16.01
CA LYS A 648 -45.38 34.16 -16.30
C LYS A 648 -44.31 34.18 -17.40
N VAL A 649 -43.69 33.04 -17.69
CA VAL A 649 -42.65 32.89 -18.72
C VAL A 649 -43.27 33.08 -20.10
N LEU A 650 -42.65 33.90 -20.95
CA LEU A 650 -43.06 34.00 -22.35
C LEU A 650 -42.24 33.02 -23.18
N PHE A 651 -42.86 31.91 -23.55
CA PHE A 651 -42.23 30.89 -24.40
C PHE A 651 -42.27 31.30 -25.89
N HIS A 652 -41.10 31.25 -26.51
CA HIS A 652 -40.91 31.39 -27.94
C HIS A 652 -40.32 30.07 -28.48
N LEU A 653 -40.89 29.53 -29.54
CA LEU A 653 -40.46 28.29 -30.19
C LEU A 653 -39.93 28.61 -31.58
N HIS A 654 -38.85 27.96 -31.98
CA HIS A 654 -38.48 27.85 -33.39
C HIS A 654 -38.62 26.41 -33.87
N CYS A 655 -39.25 26.26 -35.03
CA CYS A 655 -39.11 25.07 -35.85
C CYS A 655 -38.29 25.45 -37.10
N GLU A 656 -37.31 24.64 -37.46
CA GLU A 656 -36.76 24.64 -38.81
C GLU A 656 -37.61 23.73 -39.71
N CYS A 657 -37.52 23.98 -41.02
CA CYS A 657 -38.12 23.14 -42.05
C CYS A 657 -37.12 23.10 -43.21
N ASP A 658 -36.69 21.89 -43.56
CA ASP A 658 -35.90 21.60 -44.76
C ASP A 658 -36.81 21.50 -46.00
#